data_AF-A0A914EUI0-F1
#
_entry.id   AF-A0A914EUI0-F1
#
_cell.length_a   1.000
_cell.length_b   1.000
_cell.length_c   1.000
_cell.angle_alpha   90.00
_cell.angle_beta   90.00
_cell.angle_gamma   90.00
#
_symmetry.space_group_name_H-M   'P 1'
#
loop_
_entity.id
_entity.type
_entity.pdbx_description
1 polymer ?
#
loop_
_entity_poly.entity_id
_entity_poly.type
_entity_poly.pdbx_seq_one_letter_code
_entity_poly.pdbx_strand_id
1 'polypeptide(L)'
;MEPIQDLQLRQIRKFRAFPSQNLPYTEFGQKLVGISSRYGFAVIAGPDNCLISVKTSDLQALQADDFKELDTFPKRDIDFFNLQAEIYSIEFNSDGRVLAVAANTPNGPFVYVFDGFTFHPSYPQQPFPLQSMRLPSNNAAKLTAFEWNPCIPETFATSTTDGLTTIWYTINNPKSYSILGNETLKSAVTCISWSPKGKQLTVGDADGKVHQLKPELVPVRTMDAPPSLAGLGNPPYRCVGLRWLSTTEWAVVHSSTTNYLNLSLLTGKKNQPITWDSWSDVLPPLSDPSVPRSVNFLPLFDWQFVLATSTCLTNAVTFGNNGTVWKPWELPEPFVINTPLSSTHKDTFIVGSGFDFTSTKPVVIERDGIEVSPQPIIYTLTSDGVLLLYHVTSLNPARPSLNKPIEPCDLNVIKNGDQSMGYQPRQAAALTAIPSQPASTTSVPTTTAPSRQKSIFETPTTPNTFSSLAKTDSLSTPATIMQNNVVSNTVASAEAEKKKKEAELKAQADEQERQKRLAAEEEQRKEEVAEADYNAKKPINKTITDEIISQDIFYLIVQAKDMKDKPHGFPLSLEFESNSTIKDLRKETADAKGVDGKFLQLFYNNIPLVGLDKRIQELMKKGDTVIVKHSFEVKWTTFLALSNQAQNGPTTETKKKAAKQLFDISSSLVETNFFSICSDFAVLWETNLGKIQRLLDKTQDAMEEAAKTILSPLYPDNTFKAEKKVDGRSAGIVIDVKKDEKVITRYYLKTYHNAGGKMSSSMGRHKPDLRELFVYRLLQIIGVGPAVYFPFSKNSTFMVYILTHAVDGLVLIKNVHDCVKQNQIVVEAHALALVLNIKDLHDDNFGENSSHSLAIFDFIVGDNTSVIRENIYKDFQNKNNIKRFDTANVDSILKRVSGEEKIEIGKRCLSRWSAIANVTDHIIADEKAVLRSHGIEFDTETADINKYIKEIKANYASLCEALLNN
;
A
#
# COMPACT_ATOMS: atom_id res chain seq x y z
N MET A 1 -25.74 2.67 -15.36
CA MET A 1 -24.68 2.77 -16.40
C MET A 1 -25.32 2.40 -17.74
N GLU A 2 -24.60 2.02 -18.81
CA GLU A 2 -25.22 1.45 -20.02
C GLU A 2 -25.13 -0.08 -19.99
N PRO A 3 -26.25 -0.83 -19.91
CA PRO A 3 -26.21 -2.29 -19.91
C PRO A 3 -25.66 -2.86 -21.21
N ILE A 4 -24.61 -3.69 -21.13
CA ILE A 4 -23.99 -4.32 -22.29
C ILE A 4 -24.22 -5.83 -22.29
N GLN A 5 -24.76 -6.34 -23.39
CA GLN A 5 -25.07 -7.77 -23.57
C GLN A 5 -24.04 -8.48 -24.45
N ASP A 6 -23.22 -7.73 -25.21
CA ASP A 6 -22.24 -8.27 -26.17
C ASP A 6 -20.88 -8.63 -25.57
N LEU A 7 -20.71 -8.41 -24.26
CA LEU A 7 -19.48 -8.59 -23.48
C LEU A 7 -19.83 -9.24 -22.14
N GLN A 8 -19.04 -10.23 -21.71
CA GLN A 8 -19.23 -10.96 -20.45
C GLN A 8 -17.87 -11.35 -19.85
N LEU A 9 -17.63 -11.07 -18.57
CA LEU A 9 -16.44 -11.53 -17.86
C LEU A 9 -16.77 -12.87 -17.17
N ARG A 10 -16.50 -13.99 -17.86
CA ARG A 10 -16.85 -15.34 -17.37
C ARG A 10 -15.73 -15.91 -16.50
N GLN A 11 -15.97 -16.15 -15.21
CA GLN A 11 -14.95 -16.69 -14.30
C GLN A 11 -14.49 -18.08 -14.77
N ILE A 12 -13.18 -18.32 -14.71
CA ILE A 12 -12.53 -19.60 -15.07
C ILE A 12 -12.21 -20.40 -13.81
N ARG A 13 -11.44 -19.81 -12.88
CA ARG A 13 -11.08 -20.39 -11.58
C ARG A 13 -10.46 -19.34 -10.64
N LYS A 14 -10.33 -19.70 -9.36
CA LYS A 14 -9.59 -18.97 -8.32
C LYS A 14 -8.39 -19.81 -7.86
N PHE A 15 -7.22 -19.21 -7.70
CA PHE A 15 -6.00 -19.89 -7.26
C PHE A 15 -5.40 -19.14 -6.06
N ARG A 16 -5.05 -19.83 -4.98
CA ARG A 16 -4.40 -19.22 -3.81
C ARG A 16 -2.90 -19.06 -4.11
N ALA A 17 -2.52 -17.91 -4.64
CA ALA A 17 -1.15 -17.63 -5.06
C ALA A 17 -0.17 -17.62 -3.87
N PHE A 18 -0.59 -16.97 -2.79
CA PHE A 18 0.14 -16.80 -1.53
C PHE A 18 -0.78 -17.16 -0.35
N PRO A 19 -0.26 -17.43 0.86
CA PRO A 19 -1.08 -17.57 2.07
C PRO A 19 -2.01 -16.37 2.30
N SER A 20 -3.12 -16.58 3.01
CA SER A 20 -4.06 -15.50 3.36
C SER A 20 -3.41 -14.53 4.35
N GLN A 21 -2.96 -13.40 3.82
CA GLN A 21 -2.40 -12.26 4.53
C GLN A 21 -2.54 -11.03 3.64
N ASN A 22 -2.65 -9.84 4.24
CA ASN A 22 -2.71 -8.59 3.48
C ASN A 22 -1.41 -8.41 2.67
N LEU A 23 -1.52 -8.41 1.35
CA LEU A 23 -0.42 -8.01 0.47
C LEU A 23 -0.07 -6.52 0.71
N PRO A 24 1.21 -6.13 0.63
CA PRO A 24 1.63 -4.77 0.90
C PRO A 24 1.10 -3.82 -0.17
N TYR A 25 0.24 -2.86 0.20
CA TYR A 25 -0.36 -1.87 -0.69
C TYR A 25 0.15 -0.45 -0.42
N THR A 26 0.38 0.33 -1.48
CA THR A 26 0.93 1.70 -1.40
C THR A 26 -0.13 2.79 -1.61
N GLU A 27 0.22 4.05 -1.32
CA GLU A 27 -0.63 5.22 -1.60
C GLU A 27 -1.03 5.38 -3.08
N PHE A 28 -0.18 4.86 -3.98
CA PHE A 28 -0.31 4.91 -5.44
C PHE A 28 -0.63 3.52 -6.00
N GLY A 29 -1.25 3.48 -7.18
CA GLY A 29 -1.73 2.24 -7.80
C GLY A 29 -0.58 1.29 -8.15
N GLN A 30 -0.54 0.14 -7.48
CA GLN A 30 0.42 -0.93 -7.77
C GLN A 30 -0.04 -1.80 -8.94
N LYS A 31 0.90 -2.54 -9.53
CA LYS A 31 0.61 -3.56 -10.56
C LYS A 31 1.39 -4.83 -10.24
N LEU A 32 0.84 -5.68 -9.36
CA LEU A 32 1.51 -6.89 -8.87
C LEU A 32 1.38 -8.13 -9.77
N VAL A 33 0.95 -7.97 -11.03
CA VAL A 33 0.75 -9.06 -12.01
C VAL A 33 1.34 -8.65 -13.36
N GLY A 34 2.43 -9.31 -13.79
CA GLY A 34 3.02 -9.17 -15.12
C GLY A 34 2.79 -10.42 -15.96
N ILE A 35 2.29 -10.28 -17.19
CA ILE A 35 2.01 -11.42 -18.09
C ILE A 35 2.81 -11.30 -19.38
N SER A 36 3.60 -12.33 -19.70
CA SER A 36 4.28 -12.48 -20.98
C SER A 36 3.41 -13.28 -21.96
N SER A 37 2.35 -12.64 -22.45
CA SER A 37 1.39 -13.25 -23.38
C SER A 37 2.04 -13.82 -24.65
N ARG A 38 3.18 -13.27 -25.09
CA ARG A 38 3.90 -13.78 -26.27
C ARG A 38 4.58 -15.13 -26.02
N TYR A 39 4.99 -15.41 -24.78
CA TYR A 39 5.85 -16.54 -24.43
C TYR A 39 5.22 -17.50 -23.38
N GLY A 40 3.95 -17.32 -23.02
CA GLY A 40 3.15 -18.33 -22.31
C GLY A 40 3.32 -18.41 -20.79
N PHE A 41 3.74 -17.33 -20.12
CA PHE A 41 3.89 -17.33 -18.66
C PHE A 41 3.56 -15.99 -18.01
N ALA A 42 3.23 -16.03 -16.71
CA ALA A 42 2.99 -14.87 -15.87
C ALA A 42 3.88 -14.89 -14.62
N VAL A 43 4.14 -13.70 -14.08
CA VAL A 43 4.90 -13.45 -12.85
C VAL A 43 4.03 -12.61 -11.92
N ILE A 44 3.83 -13.07 -10.70
CA ILE A 44 2.95 -12.46 -9.72
C ILE A 44 3.76 -12.14 -8.45
N ALA A 45 3.62 -10.92 -7.94
CA ALA A 45 4.26 -10.49 -6.69
C ALA A 45 3.39 -10.80 -5.47
N GLY A 46 4.03 -11.18 -4.37
CA GLY A 46 3.40 -11.51 -3.11
C GLY A 46 4.04 -10.79 -1.91
N PRO A 47 3.81 -11.29 -0.69
CA PRO A 47 4.36 -10.71 0.54
C PRO A 47 5.86 -10.99 0.65
N ASP A 48 6.54 -10.24 1.52
CA ASP A 48 7.96 -10.42 1.87
C ASP A 48 8.94 -10.48 0.68
N ASN A 49 8.57 -9.86 -0.45
CA ASN A 49 9.26 -9.94 -1.74
C ASN A 49 9.39 -11.36 -2.33
N CYS A 50 8.47 -12.26 -1.97
CA CYS A 50 8.30 -13.53 -2.68
C CYS A 50 7.53 -13.30 -3.99
N LEU A 51 7.95 -13.99 -5.05
CA LEU A 51 7.31 -14.00 -6.36
C LEU A 51 6.89 -15.43 -6.71
N ILE A 52 5.81 -15.59 -7.47
CA ILE A 52 5.51 -16.85 -8.17
C ILE A 52 5.54 -16.65 -9.67
N SER A 53 5.94 -17.70 -10.38
CA SER A 53 5.86 -17.79 -11.83
C SER A 53 5.01 -18.99 -12.24
N VAL A 54 4.14 -18.81 -13.22
CA VAL A 54 3.16 -19.81 -13.70
C VAL A 54 3.13 -19.82 -15.22
N LYS A 55 2.88 -20.98 -15.83
CA LYS A 55 2.57 -21.01 -17.27
C LYS A 55 1.08 -20.74 -17.46
N THR A 56 0.74 -19.98 -18.50
CA THR A 56 -0.65 -19.69 -18.82
C THR A 56 -1.40 -20.98 -19.19
N SER A 57 -0.74 -21.87 -19.95
CA SER A 57 -1.22 -23.20 -20.30
C SER A 57 -1.61 -24.06 -19.09
N ASP A 58 -0.85 -23.98 -18.00
CA ASP A 58 -1.02 -24.86 -16.85
C ASP A 58 -2.23 -24.42 -16.01
N LEU A 59 -2.49 -23.10 -15.90
CA LEU A 59 -3.72 -22.59 -15.29
C LEU A 59 -4.94 -22.82 -16.20
N GLN A 60 -4.81 -22.65 -17.51
CA GLN A 60 -5.87 -22.96 -18.49
C GLN A 60 -6.19 -24.45 -18.58
N ALA A 61 -5.26 -25.34 -18.22
CA ALA A 61 -5.51 -26.78 -18.07
C ALA A 61 -6.34 -27.10 -16.82
N LEU A 62 -6.31 -26.24 -15.80
CA LEU A 62 -6.99 -26.41 -14.50
C LEU A 62 -8.36 -25.71 -14.42
N GLN A 63 -8.99 -25.35 -15.54
CA GLN A 63 -10.36 -24.84 -15.59
C GLN A 63 -11.38 -25.83 -14.98
N ALA A 64 -12.34 -25.34 -14.19
CA ALA A 64 -13.38 -26.17 -13.55
C ALA A 64 -14.64 -25.37 -13.21
N ASP A 65 -15.82 -25.98 -13.39
CA ASP A 65 -17.13 -25.33 -13.22
C ASP A 65 -17.54 -25.09 -11.74
N ASP A 66 -16.84 -25.70 -10.78
CA ASP A 66 -17.20 -25.60 -9.36
C ASP A 66 -16.75 -24.30 -8.68
N PHE A 67 -16.04 -23.45 -9.44
CA PHE A 67 -15.51 -22.13 -9.04
C PHE A 67 -14.67 -22.13 -7.74
N LYS A 68 -14.25 -23.30 -7.25
CA LYS A 68 -13.50 -23.40 -5.99
C LYS A 68 -12.10 -22.86 -6.14
N GLU A 69 -11.63 -22.28 -5.04
CA GLU A 69 -10.24 -21.92 -4.85
C GLU A 69 -9.36 -23.17 -4.86
N LEU A 70 -8.25 -23.12 -5.61
CA LEU A 70 -7.24 -24.16 -5.66
C LEU A 70 -5.94 -23.65 -5.04
N ASP A 71 -5.46 -24.35 -4.01
CA ASP A 71 -4.20 -24.07 -3.31
C ASP A 71 -2.98 -24.66 -4.02
N THR A 72 -3.16 -25.81 -4.67
CA THR A 72 -2.10 -26.64 -5.23
C THR A 72 -2.19 -26.64 -6.76
N PHE A 73 -1.27 -25.94 -7.42
CA PHE A 73 -1.19 -25.84 -8.88
C PHE A 73 0.27 -25.68 -9.34
N PRO A 74 0.61 -25.96 -10.62
CA PRO A 74 1.96 -25.78 -11.13
C PRO A 74 2.42 -24.33 -11.07
N LYS A 75 3.35 -24.06 -10.16
CA LYS A 75 4.04 -22.77 -10.01
C LYS A 75 5.50 -23.00 -9.64
N ARG A 76 6.33 -22.00 -9.92
CA ARG A 76 7.72 -21.90 -9.45
C ARG A 76 7.83 -20.65 -8.57
N ASP A 77 8.03 -20.87 -7.28
CA ASP A 77 8.32 -19.83 -6.30
C ASP A 77 9.75 -19.27 -6.50
N ILE A 78 9.91 -17.97 -6.29
CA ILE A 78 11.15 -17.21 -6.55
C ILE A 78 11.31 -16.16 -5.44
N ASP A 79 12.43 -16.19 -4.71
CA ASP A 79 12.82 -15.05 -3.86
C ASP A 79 13.24 -13.86 -4.75
N PHE A 80 12.76 -12.65 -4.47
CA PHE A 80 13.36 -11.47 -5.10
C PHE A 80 14.77 -11.22 -4.55
N PHE A 81 15.73 -10.96 -5.44
CA PHE A 81 17.16 -10.89 -5.09
C PHE A 81 17.53 -9.78 -4.09
N ASN A 82 16.69 -8.75 -3.94
CA ASN A 82 16.85 -7.68 -2.96
C ASN A 82 15.73 -7.76 -1.91
N LEU A 83 16.02 -8.42 -0.78
CA LEU A 83 15.08 -8.59 0.33
C LEU A 83 14.69 -7.28 1.04
N GLN A 84 15.41 -6.17 0.80
CA GLN A 84 15.07 -4.84 1.33
C GLN A 84 14.24 -3.98 0.35
N ALA A 85 13.77 -4.57 -0.76
CA ALA A 85 12.85 -3.90 -1.67
C ALA A 85 11.42 -3.84 -1.08
N GLU A 86 10.61 -2.94 -1.63
CA GLU A 86 9.14 -2.93 -1.54
C GLU A 86 8.64 -2.88 -2.99
N ILE A 87 8.21 -4.03 -3.52
CA ILE A 87 7.80 -4.14 -4.93
C ILE A 87 6.51 -3.34 -5.16
N TYR A 88 6.53 -2.51 -6.21
CA TYR A 88 5.46 -1.57 -6.56
C TYR A 88 4.81 -1.90 -7.90
N SER A 89 5.60 -2.28 -8.91
CA SER A 89 5.09 -2.80 -10.20
C SER A 89 5.97 -3.93 -10.73
N ILE A 90 5.32 -4.95 -11.33
CA ILE A 90 5.94 -5.96 -12.18
C ILE A 90 5.23 -5.92 -13.55
N GLU A 91 5.90 -5.39 -14.56
CA GLU A 91 5.37 -5.28 -15.92
C GLU A 91 6.37 -5.78 -16.95
N PHE A 92 5.89 -6.55 -17.93
CA PHE A 92 6.64 -6.84 -19.15
C PHE A 92 6.56 -5.65 -20.11
N ASN A 93 7.60 -5.50 -20.92
CA ASN A 93 7.61 -4.55 -22.03
C ASN A 93 6.64 -4.98 -23.17
N SER A 94 6.44 -4.10 -24.15
CA SER A 94 5.44 -4.28 -25.22
C SER A 94 5.70 -5.45 -26.19
N ASP A 95 6.89 -6.07 -26.18
CA ASP A 95 7.17 -7.32 -26.91
C ASP A 95 7.16 -8.58 -26.01
N GLY A 96 6.94 -8.43 -24.71
CA GLY A 96 6.88 -9.51 -23.72
C GLY A 96 8.22 -10.13 -23.33
N ARG A 97 9.35 -9.68 -23.88
CA ARG A 97 10.67 -10.34 -23.72
C ARG A 97 11.43 -9.87 -22.48
N VAL A 98 11.20 -8.63 -22.03
CA VAL A 98 11.92 -7.97 -20.92
C VAL A 98 10.95 -7.70 -19.78
N LEU A 99 11.37 -8.01 -18.55
CA LEU A 99 10.60 -7.75 -17.33
C LEU A 99 11.24 -6.58 -16.57
N ALA A 100 10.43 -5.61 -16.15
CA ALA A 100 10.82 -4.62 -15.15
C ALA A 100 10.13 -4.93 -13.82
N VAL A 101 10.90 -4.85 -12.73
CA VAL A 101 10.40 -4.80 -11.35
C VAL A 101 10.75 -3.41 -10.80
N ALA A 102 9.74 -2.56 -10.64
CA ALA A 102 9.88 -1.25 -10.01
C ALA A 102 9.62 -1.40 -8.51
N ALA A 103 10.53 -0.89 -7.67
CA ALA A 103 10.46 -1.07 -6.22
C ALA A 103 11.08 0.09 -5.44
N ASN A 104 10.57 0.36 -4.24
CA ASN A 104 11.20 1.28 -3.29
C ASN A 104 12.29 0.53 -2.49
N THR A 105 13.29 1.23 -1.99
CA THR A 105 14.35 0.66 -1.12
C THR A 105 14.80 1.70 -0.08
N PRO A 106 15.54 1.31 0.98
CA PRO A 106 16.19 2.26 1.90
C PRO A 106 17.15 3.27 1.23
N ASN A 107 17.58 3.01 -0.01
CA ASN A 107 18.49 3.86 -0.80
C ASN A 107 17.74 4.68 -1.88
N GLY A 108 16.42 4.82 -1.75
CA GLY A 108 15.53 5.44 -2.74
C GLY A 108 14.89 4.44 -3.69
N PRO A 109 14.16 4.92 -4.71
CA PRO A 109 13.43 4.07 -5.65
C PRO A 109 14.33 3.54 -6.78
N PHE A 110 14.05 2.30 -7.21
CA PHE A 110 14.80 1.56 -8.22
C PHE A 110 13.86 0.93 -9.27
N VAL A 111 14.39 0.75 -10.48
CA VAL A 111 13.84 -0.15 -11.49
C VAL A 111 14.89 -1.22 -11.80
N TYR A 112 14.49 -2.47 -11.65
CA TYR A 112 15.31 -3.65 -11.92
C TYR A 112 14.84 -4.30 -13.22
N VAL A 113 15.71 -4.34 -14.23
CA VAL A 113 15.40 -4.91 -15.55
C VAL A 113 16.03 -6.29 -15.68
N PHE A 114 15.24 -7.25 -16.15
CA PHE A 114 15.60 -8.65 -16.31
C PHE A 114 15.32 -9.15 -17.73
N ASP A 115 16.09 -10.14 -18.16
CA ASP A 115 15.63 -11.07 -19.19
C ASP A 115 14.40 -11.82 -18.65
N GLY A 116 13.24 -11.64 -19.29
CA GLY A 116 11.97 -12.19 -18.79
C GLY A 116 11.98 -13.71 -18.66
N PHE A 117 12.76 -14.43 -19.46
CA PHE A 117 12.81 -15.90 -19.44
C PHE A 117 13.50 -16.44 -18.19
N THR A 118 14.24 -15.62 -17.43
CA THR A 118 14.75 -16.01 -16.10
C THR A 118 13.62 -16.30 -15.09
N PHE A 119 12.41 -15.81 -15.36
CA PHE A 119 11.17 -16.08 -14.61
C PHE A 119 10.28 -17.14 -15.28
N HIS A 120 10.68 -17.73 -16.41
CA HIS A 120 9.91 -18.84 -16.99
C HIS A 120 9.93 -20.05 -16.00
N PRO A 121 8.80 -20.73 -15.74
CA PRO A 121 8.76 -21.81 -14.73
C PRO A 121 9.66 -23.02 -15.01
N SER A 122 10.12 -23.21 -16.25
CA SER A 122 11.08 -24.28 -16.60
C SER A 122 12.55 -23.80 -16.64
N TYR A 123 12.85 -22.56 -16.25
CA TYR A 123 14.23 -22.11 -16.03
C TYR A 123 14.65 -22.38 -14.57
N PRO A 124 15.78 -23.06 -14.31
CA PRO A 124 16.09 -23.54 -12.95
C PRO A 124 16.87 -22.54 -12.08
N GLN A 125 17.49 -21.50 -12.65
CA GLN A 125 18.39 -20.61 -11.89
C GLN A 125 17.64 -19.40 -11.31
N GLN A 126 18.14 -18.88 -10.18
CA GLN A 126 17.69 -17.61 -9.60
C GLN A 126 17.78 -16.47 -10.64
N PRO A 127 16.71 -15.68 -10.85
CA PRO A 127 16.78 -14.47 -11.66
C PRO A 127 17.58 -13.37 -10.94
N PHE A 128 18.54 -12.78 -11.66
CA PHE A 128 19.26 -11.56 -11.27
C PHE A 128 19.08 -10.49 -12.36
N PRO A 129 19.01 -9.20 -12.00
CA PRO A 129 18.75 -8.14 -12.97
C PRO A 129 19.95 -7.94 -13.89
N LEU A 130 19.66 -7.74 -15.18
CA LEU A 130 20.62 -7.21 -16.15
C LEU A 130 21.05 -5.79 -15.77
N GLN A 131 20.10 -4.99 -15.25
CA GLN A 131 20.34 -3.60 -14.85
C GLN A 131 19.59 -3.26 -13.56
N SER A 132 20.30 -2.66 -12.60
CA SER A 132 19.73 -2.10 -11.38
C SER A 132 19.79 -0.57 -11.45
N MET A 133 18.72 0.05 -11.93
CA MET A 133 18.65 1.49 -12.18
C MET A 133 18.10 2.20 -10.95
N ARG A 134 18.96 2.89 -10.19
CA ARG A 134 18.53 3.83 -9.16
C ARG A 134 17.98 5.08 -9.85
N LEU A 135 16.73 5.45 -9.55
CA LEU A 135 16.17 6.70 -10.09
C LEU A 135 16.92 7.92 -9.50
N PRO A 136 17.03 9.03 -10.23
CA PRO A 136 17.76 10.24 -9.78
C PRO A 136 16.91 11.07 -8.78
N SER A 137 16.38 10.40 -7.76
CA SER A 137 15.52 10.93 -6.71
C SER A 137 16.21 10.88 -5.34
N ASN A 138 15.57 11.49 -4.34
CA ASN A 138 16.02 11.45 -2.94
C ASN A 138 15.87 10.03 -2.33
N ASN A 139 16.69 9.68 -1.33
CA ASN A 139 16.61 8.36 -0.66
C ASN A 139 15.26 8.11 0.03
N ALA A 140 14.55 9.17 0.43
CA ALA A 140 13.23 9.09 1.04
C ALA A 140 12.06 9.12 0.03
N ALA A 141 12.35 9.27 -1.27
CA ALA A 141 11.32 9.28 -2.31
C ALA A 141 10.79 7.86 -2.56
N LYS A 142 9.49 7.76 -2.84
CA LYS A 142 8.84 6.53 -3.33
C LYS A 142 8.40 6.70 -4.78
N LEU A 143 8.24 5.58 -5.49
CA LEU A 143 7.54 5.51 -6.76
C LEU A 143 6.08 5.94 -6.60
N THR A 144 5.58 6.70 -7.58
CA THR A 144 4.15 7.08 -7.70
C THR A 144 3.51 6.55 -8.98
N ALA A 145 4.32 6.17 -9.98
CA ALA A 145 3.87 5.46 -11.18
C ALA A 145 5.01 4.67 -11.84
N PHE A 146 4.66 3.67 -12.65
CA PHE A 146 5.52 2.99 -13.62
C PHE A 146 4.66 2.54 -14.81
N GLU A 147 5.16 2.68 -16.04
CA GLU A 147 4.52 2.12 -17.25
C GLU A 147 5.50 1.99 -18.43
N TRP A 148 5.56 0.81 -19.06
CA TRP A 148 6.27 0.62 -20.34
C TRP A 148 5.56 1.33 -21.50
N ASN A 149 6.34 1.76 -22.49
CA ASN A 149 5.79 2.32 -23.71
C ASN A 149 5.09 1.22 -24.54
N PRO A 150 3.82 1.43 -24.93
CA PRO A 150 3.02 0.39 -25.61
C PRO A 150 3.49 0.05 -27.03
N CYS A 151 4.43 0.82 -27.62
CA CYS A 151 4.91 0.62 -28.98
C CYS A 151 6.45 0.63 -29.13
N ILE A 152 7.20 0.89 -28.06
CA ILE A 152 8.67 0.97 -28.07
C ILE A 152 9.21 0.05 -26.95
N PRO A 153 9.55 -1.22 -27.25
CA PRO A 153 9.86 -2.25 -26.25
C PRO A 153 11.04 -1.94 -25.33
N GLU A 154 11.93 -1.03 -25.70
CA GLU A 154 13.12 -0.63 -24.95
C GLU A 154 12.86 0.52 -23.97
N THR A 155 11.64 1.10 -23.96
CA THR A 155 11.32 2.37 -23.30
C THR A 155 10.23 2.26 -22.24
N PHE A 156 10.44 2.88 -21.07
CA PHE A 156 9.43 3.04 -20.02
C PHE A 156 9.50 4.44 -19.38
N ALA A 157 8.45 4.77 -18.62
CA ALA A 157 8.36 5.97 -17.79
C ALA A 157 7.92 5.60 -16.36
N THR A 158 8.19 6.48 -15.40
CA THR A 158 7.87 6.35 -13.97
C THR A 158 7.52 7.72 -13.37
N SER A 159 7.36 7.83 -12.06
CA SER A 159 7.42 9.12 -11.32
C SER A 159 7.72 8.88 -9.84
N THR A 160 8.23 9.89 -9.12
CA THR A 160 8.52 9.79 -7.68
C THR A 160 7.94 10.94 -6.85
N THR A 161 7.75 10.69 -5.54
CA THR A 161 7.05 11.59 -4.61
C THR A 161 7.71 12.97 -4.41
N ASP A 162 8.97 13.12 -4.78
CA ASP A 162 9.72 14.38 -4.81
C ASP A 162 9.57 15.17 -6.14
N GLY A 163 8.56 14.83 -6.94
CA GLY A 163 8.14 15.60 -8.13
C GLY A 163 8.89 15.25 -9.43
N LEU A 164 9.82 14.29 -9.38
CA LEU A 164 10.54 13.80 -10.56
C LEU A 164 9.55 13.13 -11.52
N THR A 165 9.31 13.76 -12.67
CA THR A 165 8.50 13.18 -13.75
C THR A 165 9.46 12.46 -14.68
N THR A 166 9.31 11.15 -14.84
CA THR A 166 10.52 10.35 -15.13
C THR A 166 10.95 10.33 -16.58
N ILE A 167 12.26 10.43 -16.65
CA ILE A 167 13.14 10.01 -17.72
C ILE A 167 12.88 8.59 -18.22
N TRP A 168 12.32 8.51 -19.41
CA TRP A 168 12.79 7.70 -20.52
C TRP A 168 14.17 7.04 -20.30
N TYR A 169 14.14 5.73 -20.11
CA TYR A 169 15.31 4.86 -20.29
C TYR A 169 15.19 4.19 -21.65
N THR A 170 16.26 4.15 -22.45
CA THR A 170 16.37 3.21 -23.58
C THR A 170 17.39 2.13 -23.24
N ILE A 171 16.97 0.87 -23.24
CA ILE A 171 17.82 -0.28 -22.95
C ILE A 171 18.60 -0.66 -24.22
N ASN A 172 19.60 0.16 -24.57
CA ASN A 172 20.37 0.02 -25.82
C ASN A 172 21.15 -1.30 -25.89
N ASN A 173 21.58 -1.84 -24.75
CA ASN A 173 22.10 -3.20 -24.59
C ASN A 173 22.00 -3.62 -23.10
N PRO A 174 22.25 -4.89 -22.73
CA PRO A 174 22.12 -5.36 -21.35
C PRO A 174 22.96 -4.62 -20.29
N LYS A 175 24.03 -3.90 -20.67
CA LYS A 175 24.96 -3.21 -19.75
C LYS A 175 24.89 -1.69 -19.77
N SER A 176 24.01 -1.08 -20.57
CA SER A 176 23.86 0.38 -20.62
C SER A 176 22.43 0.82 -20.90
N TYR A 177 21.94 1.79 -20.12
CA TYR A 177 20.72 2.55 -20.37
C TYR A 177 21.07 4.01 -20.73
N SER A 178 20.21 4.67 -21.51
CA SER A 178 20.31 6.11 -21.78
C SER A 178 19.10 6.88 -21.26
N ILE A 179 19.38 7.99 -20.58
CA ILE A 179 18.44 8.94 -19.99
C ILE A 179 18.07 9.99 -21.06
N LEU A 180 16.80 10.06 -21.52
CA LEU A 180 16.41 10.91 -22.67
C LEU A 180 15.76 12.28 -22.33
N GLY A 181 15.33 12.51 -21.08
CA GLY A 181 14.81 13.83 -20.66
C GLY A 181 14.36 13.82 -19.20
N ASN A 182 14.76 14.82 -18.40
CA ASN A 182 14.46 14.89 -16.96
C ASN A 182 13.80 16.23 -16.61
N GLU A 183 12.67 16.19 -15.90
CA GLU A 183 11.95 17.41 -15.50
C GLU A 183 11.23 17.21 -14.16
N THR A 184 11.24 18.23 -13.31
CA THR A 184 10.47 18.29 -12.06
C THR A 184 9.26 19.20 -12.28
N LEU A 185 8.05 18.65 -12.18
CA LEU A 185 6.83 19.46 -12.30
C LEU A 185 6.53 20.23 -11.00
N LYS A 186 5.69 21.27 -11.10
CA LYS A 186 5.37 22.18 -9.98
C LYS A 186 4.63 21.51 -8.83
N SER A 187 3.85 20.47 -9.14
CA SER A 187 3.17 19.61 -8.18
C SER A 187 3.60 18.16 -8.43
N ALA A 188 3.50 17.31 -7.41
CA ALA A 188 3.98 15.93 -7.49
C ALA A 188 3.09 15.10 -8.42
N VAL A 189 3.71 14.38 -9.37
CA VAL A 189 2.98 13.45 -10.25
C VAL A 189 2.51 12.23 -9.44
N THR A 190 1.23 11.91 -9.59
CA THR A 190 0.54 10.83 -8.86
C THR A 190 0.13 9.66 -9.76
N CYS A 191 0.06 9.88 -11.08
CA CYS A 191 -0.19 8.84 -12.07
C CYS A 191 0.32 9.27 -13.47
N ILE A 192 0.62 8.30 -14.33
CA ILE A 192 1.06 8.52 -15.72
C ILE A 192 0.27 7.63 -16.68
N SER A 193 0.21 8.02 -17.95
CA SER A 193 -0.30 7.17 -19.02
C SER A 193 0.32 7.50 -20.37
N TRP A 194 0.81 6.49 -21.06
CA TRP A 194 1.24 6.62 -22.46
C TRP A 194 0.05 6.83 -23.40
N SER A 195 0.24 7.64 -24.44
CA SER A 195 -0.67 7.62 -25.60
C SER A 195 -0.72 6.21 -26.22
N PRO A 196 -1.86 5.78 -26.80
CA PRO A 196 -1.99 4.42 -27.35
C PRO A 196 -0.97 4.05 -28.44
N LYS A 197 -0.32 5.03 -29.09
CA LYS A 197 0.75 4.84 -30.09
C LYS A 197 2.16 5.16 -29.56
N GLY A 198 2.34 5.31 -28.24
CA GLY A 198 3.64 5.53 -27.59
C GLY A 198 4.35 6.86 -27.89
N LYS A 199 3.72 7.79 -28.61
CA LYS A 199 4.36 9.01 -29.14
C LYS A 199 4.49 10.17 -28.16
N GLN A 200 3.69 10.16 -27.10
CA GLN A 200 3.56 11.20 -26.07
C GLN A 200 3.15 10.55 -24.74
N LEU A 201 3.45 11.24 -23.64
CA LEU A 201 3.08 10.85 -22.28
C LEU A 201 2.05 11.87 -21.74
N THR A 202 1.06 11.42 -20.97
CA THR A 202 0.25 12.32 -20.13
C THR A 202 0.49 11.96 -18.67
N VAL A 203 0.56 12.95 -17.79
CA VAL A 203 0.73 12.75 -16.34
C VAL A 203 -0.34 13.53 -15.55
N GLY A 204 -0.81 12.96 -14.45
CA GLY A 204 -1.72 13.59 -13.50
C GLY A 204 -0.97 13.96 -12.21
N ASP A 205 -1.31 15.10 -11.62
CA ASP A 205 -0.61 15.64 -10.44
C ASP A 205 -1.47 15.74 -9.16
N ALA A 206 -0.81 16.15 -8.07
CA ALA A 206 -1.42 16.35 -6.77
C ALA A 206 -2.32 17.61 -6.69
N ASP A 207 -2.28 18.50 -7.69
CA ASP A 207 -3.19 19.65 -7.86
C ASP A 207 -4.43 19.28 -8.70
N GLY A 208 -4.49 18.05 -9.22
CA GLY A 208 -5.59 17.53 -10.04
C GLY A 208 -5.50 17.91 -11.52
N LYS A 209 -4.37 18.44 -11.96
CA LYS A 209 -4.11 18.84 -13.34
C LYS A 209 -3.62 17.64 -14.16
N VAL A 210 -3.88 17.70 -15.46
CA VAL A 210 -3.46 16.71 -16.43
C VAL A 210 -2.53 17.37 -17.43
N HIS A 211 -1.25 16.97 -17.43
CA HIS A 211 -0.20 17.52 -18.27
C HIS A 211 0.12 16.57 -19.43
N GLN A 212 -0.11 17.04 -20.66
CA GLN A 212 0.31 16.37 -21.88
C GLN A 212 1.75 16.78 -22.22
N LEU A 213 2.66 15.81 -22.29
CA LEU A 213 4.10 16.00 -22.48
C LEU A 213 4.59 15.35 -23.77
N LYS A 214 5.58 15.97 -24.41
CA LYS A 214 6.39 15.33 -25.44
C LYS A 214 7.26 14.21 -24.85
N PRO A 215 7.88 13.37 -25.71
CA PRO A 215 8.95 12.48 -25.29
C PRO A 215 10.06 13.14 -24.48
N GLU A 216 10.52 14.32 -24.88
CA GLU A 216 11.61 15.03 -24.20
C GLU A 216 11.14 15.75 -22.91
N LEU A 217 10.02 15.28 -22.31
CA LEU A 217 9.24 15.86 -21.22
C LEU A 217 8.75 17.32 -21.42
N VAL A 218 9.04 17.93 -22.57
CA VAL A 218 8.59 19.28 -22.93
C VAL A 218 7.04 19.36 -22.89
N PRO A 219 6.45 20.27 -22.08
CA PRO A 219 5.00 20.41 -22.01
C PRO A 219 4.36 20.82 -23.35
N VAL A 220 3.29 20.12 -23.72
CA VAL A 220 2.46 20.41 -24.91
C VAL A 220 1.19 21.16 -24.50
N ARG A 221 0.54 20.71 -23.42
CA ARG A 221 -0.71 21.26 -22.89
C ARG A 221 -0.85 20.93 -21.41
N THR A 222 -1.37 21.87 -20.63
CA THR A 222 -1.91 21.61 -19.29
C THR A 222 -3.43 21.69 -19.36
N MET A 223 -4.12 20.79 -18.68
CA MET A 223 -5.57 20.71 -18.62
C MET A 223 -5.98 20.71 -17.15
N ASP A 224 -6.70 21.73 -16.72
CA ASP A 224 -7.15 21.87 -15.32
C ASP A 224 -8.26 20.87 -14.98
N ALA A 225 -8.40 20.57 -13.69
CA ALA A 225 -9.40 19.67 -13.14
C ALA A 225 -10.85 20.04 -13.58
N PRO A 226 -11.79 19.08 -13.61
CA PRO A 226 -13.17 19.33 -14.03
C PRO A 226 -13.79 20.54 -13.33
N PRO A 227 -14.43 21.48 -14.06
CA PRO A 227 -15.10 22.64 -13.45
C PRO A 227 -16.19 22.27 -12.44
N SER A 228 -16.79 21.08 -12.55
CA SER A 228 -17.70 20.51 -11.56
C SER A 228 -17.06 20.35 -10.17
N LEU A 229 -15.74 20.11 -10.09
CA LEU A 229 -15.00 20.02 -8.82
C LEU A 229 -14.65 21.40 -8.25
N ALA A 230 -14.62 22.46 -9.06
CA ALA A 230 -14.26 23.81 -8.61
C ALA A 230 -15.30 24.46 -7.68
N GLY A 231 -16.56 23.99 -7.73
CA GLY A 231 -17.59 24.33 -6.75
C GLY A 231 -17.50 23.53 -5.44
N LEU A 232 -16.74 22.43 -5.44
CA LEU A 232 -16.62 21.48 -4.32
C LEU A 232 -15.49 21.87 -3.35
N GLY A 233 -15.44 23.15 -2.97
CA GLY A 233 -14.54 23.68 -1.95
C GLY A 233 -13.11 23.93 -2.42
N ASN A 234 -12.25 24.35 -1.49
CA ASN A 234 -10.84 24.60 -1.79
C ASN A 234 -10.12 23.31 -2.22
N PRO A 235 -9.15 23.39 -3.16
CA PRO A 235 -8.22 22.29 -3.44
C PRO A 235 -7.47 21.84 -2.17
N PRO A 236 -6.97 20.58 -2.11
CA PRO A 236 -6.61 19.76 -3.26
C PRO A 236 -7.61 18.65 -3.61
N TYR A 237 -7.98 18.63 -4.90
CA TYR A 237 -8.30 17.40 -5.62
C TYR A 237 -7.01 16.90 -6.26
N ARG A 238 -6.68 15.62 -6.11
CA ARG A 238 -5.52 15.01 -6.80
C ARG A 238 -5.96 14.02 -7.86
N CYS A 239 -5.17 13.85 -8.92
CA CYS A 239 -5.34 12.68 -9.78
C CYS A 239 -4.96 11.40 -9.00
N VAL A 240 -5.75 10.33 -9.14
CA VAL A 240 -5.50 9.01 -8.54
C VAL A 240 -5.59 7.85 -9.54
N GLY A 241 -5.97 8.16 -10.78
CA GLY A 241 -5.95 7.25 -11.92
C GLY A 241 -5.97 8.07 -13.21
N LEU A 242 -5.27 7.61 -14.25
CA LEU A 242 -5.19 8.25 -15.56
C LEU A 242 -5.00 7.18 -16.64
N ARG A 243 -5.76 7.26 -17.73
CA ARG A 243 -5.57 6.44 -18.93
C ARG A 243 -5.85 7.25 -20.19
N TRP A 244 -4.86 7.37 -21.07
CA TRP A 244 -5.04 7.95 -22.40
C TRP A 244 -5.81 6.93 -23.27
N LEU A 245 -7.00 7.30 -23.74
CA LEU A 245 -7.92 6.41 -24.45
C LEU A 245 -7.77 6.52 -25.98
N SER A 246 -7.75 7.75 -26.50
CA SER A 246 -7.58 8.05 -27.92
C SER A 246 -6.83 9.38 -28.10
N THR A 247 -6.51 9.76 -29.33
CA THR A 247 -5.78 11.01 -29.66
C THR A 247 -6.31 12.26 -28.95
N THR A 248 -7.60 12.31 -28.60
CA THR A 248 -8.25 13.46 -27.97
C THR A 248 -9.05 13.12 -26.70
N GLU A 249 -8.92 11.90 -26.15
CA GLU A 249 -9.76 11.39 -25.04
C GLU A 249 -8.93 10.71 -23.96
N TRP A 250 -9.24 10.97 -22.69
CA TRP A 250 -8.61 10.35 -21.53
C TRP A 250 -9.66 9.99 -20.46
N ALA A 251 -9.51 8.85 -19.79
CA ALA A 251 -10.17 8.60 -18.52
C ALA A 251 -9.29 9.14 -17.39
N VAL A 252 -9.87 9.91 -16.47
CA VAL A 252 -9.17 10.49 -15.32
C VAL A 252 -10.00 10.23 -14.08
N VAL A 253 -9.35 9.87 -12.97
CA VAL A 253 -9.98 9.83 -11.65
C VAL A 253 -9.37 10.90 -10.77
N HIS A 254 -10.21 11.78 -10.25
CA HIS A 254 -9.87 12.73 -9.19
C HIS A 254 -10.33 12.20 -7.84
N SER A 255 -9.57 12.50 -6.79
CA SER A 255 -9.96 12.21 -5.41
C SER A 255 -9.80 13.44 -4.52
N SER A 256 -10.76 13.63 -3.61
CA SER A 256 -10.74 14.69 -2.60
C SER A 256 -10.08 14.24 -1.29
N THR A 257 -9.70 15.22 -0.46
CA THR A 257 -9.38 15.00 0.95
C THR A 257 -10.57 14.50 1.79
N THR A 258 -11.80 14.61 1.26
CA THR A 258 -13.07 14.24 1.90
C THR A 258 -13.62 12.88 1.45
N ASN A 259 -12.78 12.00 0.91
CA ASN A 259 -13.12 10.63 0.49
C ASN A 259 -14.04 10.48 -0.74
N TYR A 260 -14.17 11.53 -1.56
CA TYR A 260 -14.83 11.43 -2.86
C TYR A 260 -13.88 10.87 -3.93
N LEU A 261 -14.41 10.06 -4.84
CA LEU A 261 -13.78 9.65 -6.09
C LEU A 261 -14.67 10.11 -7.25
N ASN A 262 -14.06 10.72 -8.26
CA ASN A 262 -14.75 11.16 -9.46
C ASN A 262 -14.02 10.65 -10.70
N LEU A 263 -14.59 9.63 -11.35
CA LEU A 263 -14.19 9.22 -12.69
C LEU A 263 -14.79 10.18 -13.71
N SER A 264 -14.03 10.59 -14.72
CA SER A 264 -14.54 11.44 -15.81
C SER A 264 -13.80 11.19 -17.12
N LEU A 265 -14.53 11.37 -18.22
CA LEU A 265 -13.97 11.45 -19.56
C LEU A 265 -13.52 12.89 -19.83
N LEU A 266 -12.23 13.07 -20.05
CA LEU A 266 -11.61 14.31 -20.52
C LEU A 266 -11.55 14.26 -22.05
N THR A 267 -12.13 15.24 -22.74
CA THR A 267 -12.03 15.37 -24.20
C THR A 267 -11.39 16.71 -24.58
N GLY A 268 -10.36 16.66 -25.45
CA GLY A 268 -9.48 17.80 -25.76
C GLY A 268 -9.19 17.99 -27.25
N LYS A 269 -10.25 18.03 -28.08
CA LYS A 269 -10.16 18.12 -29.54
C LYS A 269 -9.46 19.41 -30.04
N LYS A 270 -8.89 19.37 -31.24
CA LYS A 270 -8.21 20.52 -31.87
C LYS A 270 -9.22 21.63 -32.15
N ASN A 271 -8.88 22.88 -31.80
CA ASN A 271 -9.71 24.08 -31.98
C ASN A 271 -11.10 24.05 -31.29
N GLN A 272 -11.31 23.17 -30.32
CA GLN A 272 -12.53 23.11 -29.48
C GLN A 272 -12.17 23.34 -28.00
N PRO A 273 -13.09 23.82 -27.17
CA PRO A 273 -12.92 23.81 -25.72
C PRO A 273 -12.67 22.40 -25.18
N ILE A 274 -11.98 22.31 -24.05
CA ILE A 274 -11.86 21.06 -23.30
C ILE A 274 -13.22 20.76 -22.63
N THR A 275 -13.71 19.53 -22.76
CA THR A 275 -14.92 19.06 -22.06
C THR A 275 -14.58 17.97 -21.06
N TRP A 276 -15.42 17.87 -20.04
CA TRP A 276 -15.30 16.93 -18.92
C TRP A 276 -16.68 16.30 -18.69
N ASP A 277 -16.82 15.03 -19.04
CA ASP A 277 -18.08 14.28 -18.86
C ASP A 277 -17.96 13.42 -17.60
N SER A 278 -18.79 13.72 -16.59
CA SER A 278 -18.71 13.12 -15.25
C SER A 278 -19.33 11.73 -15.21
N TRP A 279 -18.60 10.75 -14.67
CA TRP A 279 -19.05 9.38 -14.40
C TRP A 279 -18.96 9.09 -12.88
N SER A 280 -19.38 10.05 -12.06
CA SER A 280 -19.34 10.02 -10.58
C SER A 280 -19.91 8.74 -9.99
N ASP A 281 -21.03 8.28 -10.54
CA ASP A 281 -21.87 7.24 -9.93
C ASP A 281 -21.33 5.81 -10.18
N VAL A 282 -20.18 5.71 -10.86
CA VAL A 282 -19.51 4.47 -11.24
C VAL A 282 -18.49 4.02 -10.18
N LEU A 283 -17.94 4.96 -9.40
CA LEU A 283 -17.03 4.67 -8.30
C LEU A 283 -17.74 5.02 -6.97
N PRO A 284 -18.24 4.03 -6.20
CA PRO A 284 -18.87 4.31 -4.91
C PRO A 284 -17.96 5.10 -3.95
N PRO A 285 -18.54 5.92 -3.06
CA PRO A 285 -17.78 6.63 -2.03
C PRO A 285 -17.12 5.65 -1.05
N LEU A 286 -15.99 6.05 -0.48
CA LEU A 286 -15.15 5.17 0.33
C LEU A 286 -15.80 4.79 1.66
N SER A 287 -15.78 3.49 1.97
CA SER A 287 -16.18 2.93 3.27
C SER A 287 -15.12 3.12 4.37
N ASP A 288 -13.83 3.11 4.00
CA ASP A 288 -12.70 3.25 4.92
C ASP A 288 -11.73 4.35 4.46
N PRO A 289 -11.50 5.42 5.25
CA PRO A 289 -10.57 6.50 4.90
C PRO A 289 -9.08 6.15 5.08
N SER A 290 -8.75 5.01 5.68
CA SER A 290 -7.38 4.56 5.93
C SER A 290 -6.77 3.81 4.72
N VAL A 291 -7.60 3.30 3.82
CA VAL A 291 -7.15 2.61 2.60
C VAL A 291 -6.70 3.65 1.56
N PRO A 292 -5.53 3.47 0.93
CA PRO A 292 -5.10 4.25 -0.23
C PRO A 292 -6.15 4.41 -1.33
N ARG A 293 -6.18 5.61 -1.89
CA ARG A 293 -7.09 6.01 -2.97
C ARG A 293 -6.31 5.94 -4.28
N SER A 294 -6.43 4.82 -4.98
CA SER A 294 -5.71 4.57 -6.24
C SER A 294 -6.60 3.80 -7.22
N VAL A 295 -6.55 4.18 -8.50
CA VAL A 295 -7.32 3.50 -9.57
C VAL A 295 -6.39 3.15 -10.72
N ASN A 296 -6.26 1.84 -10.96
CA ASN A 296 -5.59 1.27 -12.11
C ASN A 296 -6.56 1.07 -13.27
N PHE A 297 -6.07 1.30 -14.50
CA PHE A 297 -6.80 1.05 -15.74
C PHE A 297 -6.03 0.05 -16.62
N LEU A 298 -6.69 -1.05 -16.96
CA LEU A 298 -6.20 -2.09 -17.86
C LEU A 298 -6.98 -2.03 -19.19
N PRO A 299 -6.42 -1.40 -20.25
CA PRO A 299 -7.12 -1.17 -21.51
C PRO A 299 -6.94 -2.31 -22.52
N LEU A 300 -7.99 -2.59 -23.28
CA LEU A 300 -8.02 -3.50 -24.42
C LEU A 300 -8.44 -2.71 -25.68
N PHE A 301 -7.50 -1.93 -26.22
CA PHE A 301 -7.79 -0.91 -27.23
C PHE A 301 -8.43 -1.46 -28.51
N ASP A 302 -8.04 -2.64 -28.99
CA ASP A 302 -8.62 -3.30 -30.17
C ASP A 302 -10.12 -3.64 -30.02
N TRP A 303 -10.61 -3.73 -28.79
CA TRP A 303 -12.02 -3.96 -28.44
C TRP A 303 -12.72 -2.70 -27.91
N GLN A 304 -11.99 -1.58 -27.80
CA GLN A 304 -12.41 -0.34 -27.13
C GLN A 304 -13.00 -0.58 -25.73
N PHE A 305 -12.40 -1.49 -24.99
CA PHE A 305 -12.79 -1.89 -23.63
C PHE A 305 -11.73 -1.47 -22.61
N VAL A 306 -12.13 -1.05 -21.42
CA VAL A 306 -11.21 -0.80 -20.29
C VAL A 306 -11.80 -1.38 -19.01
N LEU A 307 -10.98 -2.15 -18.29
CA LEU A 307 -11.24 -2.53 -16.91
C LEU A 307 -10.65 -1.45 -15.98
N ALA A 308 -11.45 -0.95 -15.05
CA ALA A 308 -11.02 -0.09 -13.96
C ALA A 308 -11.05 -0.87 -12.65
N THR A 309 -9.94 -0.86 -11.92
CA THR A 309 -9.76 -1.59 -10.66
C THR A 309 -9.16 -0.65 -9.63
N SER A 310 -9.65 -0.71 -8.39
CA SER A 310 -9.27 0.23 -7.34
C SER A 310 -8.96 -0.50 -6.05
N THR A 311 -8.06 0.07 -5.24
CA THR A 311 -7.82 -0.35 -3.85
C THR A 311 -9.04 -0.16 -2.95
N CYS A 312 -10.10 0.50 -3.46
CA CYS A 312 -11.32 0.84 -2.74
C CYS A 312 -12.57 0.11 -3.24
N LEU A 313 -12.44 -0.91 -4.10
CA LEU A 313 -13.56 -1.66 -4.67
C LEU A 313 -13.41 -3.16 -4.44
N THR A 314 -14.54 -3.82 -4.11
CA THR A 314 -14.70 -5.29 -4.11
C THR A 314 -15.07 -5.86 -5.48
N ASN A 315 -15.34 -5.00 -6.47
CA ASN A 315 -15.63 -5.38 -7.84
C ASN A 315 -14.80 -4.56 -8.84
N ALA A 316 -14.60 -5.09 -10.04
CA ALA A 316 -14.00 -4.33 -11.14
C ALA A 316 -15.09 -3.59 -11.94
N VAL A 317 -14.83 -2.33 -12.25
CA VAL A 317 -15.66 -1.47 -13.08
C VAL A 317 -15.28 -1.65 -14.55
N THR A 318 -16.25 -1.50 -15.44
CA THR A 318 -16.02 -1.56 -16.89
C THR A 318 -16.54 -0.34 -17.62
N PHE A 319 -15.81 0.11 -18.64
CA PHE A 319 -16.27 1.14 -19.57
C PHE A 319 -15.69 0.89 -20.96
N GLY A 320 -16.32 1.44 -21.99
CA GLY A 320 -15.88 1.24 -23.37
C GLY A 320 -16.61 2.10 -24.39
N ASN A 321 -16.21 1.97 -25.65
CA ASN A 321 -16.78 2.72 -26.78
C ASN A 321 -17.28 1.75 -27.86
N ASN A 322 -18.55 1.89 -28.24
CA ASN A 322 -19.21 1.06 -29.27
C ASN A 322 -19.10 1.64 -30.70
N GLY A 323 -18.16 2.57 -30.93
CA GLY A 323 -17.98 3.29 -32.19
C GLY A 323 -18.70 4.65 -32.25
N THR A 324 -19.13 5.20 -31.10
CA THR A 324 -19.80 6.51 -31.02
C THR A 324 -19.22 7.41 -29.94
N VAL A 325 -19.18 6.94 -28.69
CA VAL A 325 -18.63 7.66 -27.54
C VAL A 325 -18.28 6.67 -26.42
N TRP A 326 -17.30 6.99 -25.58
CA TRP A 326 -16.99 6.21 -24.39
C TRP A 326 -18.09 6.33 -23.33
N LYS A 327 -18.48 5.21 -22.71
CA LYS A 327 -19.48 5.16 -21.63
C LYS A 327 -19.12 4.10 -20.58
N PRO A 328 -19.53 4.28 -19.31
CA PRO A 328 -19.57 3.21 -18.33
C PRO A 328 -20.50 2.08 -18.77
N TRP A 329 -20.04 0.84 -18.67
CA TRP A 329 -20.76 -0.37 -19.08
C TRP A 329 -21.20 -1.17 -17.86
N GLU A 330 -22.48 -1.50 -17.81
CA GLU A 330 -23.08 -2.36 -16.79
C GLU A 330 -23.06 -3.81 -17.28
N LEU A 331 -22.38 -4.68 -16.54
CA LEU A 331 -22.35 -6.12 -16.78
C LEU A 331 -23.26 -6.80 -15.75
N PRO A 332 -24.21 -7.67 -16.17
CA PRO A 332 -25.07 -8.37 -15.23
C PRO A 332 -24.32 -9.51 -14.53
N GLU A 333 -24.60 -9.73 -13.25
CA GLU A 333 -24.14 -10.93 -12.52
C GLU A 333 -24.60 -12.22 -13.24
N PRO A 334 -23.73 -13.25 -13.38
CA PRO A 334 -22.43 -13.43 -12.73
C PRO A 334 -21.23 -12.97 -13.59
N PHE A 335 -21.41 -12.09 -14.58
CA PHE A 335 -20.38 -11.72 -15.55
C PHE A 335 -19.52 -10.51 -15.14
N VAL A 336 -19.35 -10.33 -13.83
CA VAL A 336 -18.58 -9.24 -13.18
C VAL A 336 -17.36 -9.84 -12.47
N ILE A 337 -16.23 -9.13 -12.46
CA ILE A 337 -15.09 -9.52 -11.64
C ILE A 337 -15.34 -9.06 -10.21
N ASN A 338 -15.83 -9.97 -9.38
CA ASN A 338 -16.00 -9.78 -7.94
C ASN A 338 -14.86 -10.44 -7.16
N THR A 339 -14.37 -9.78 -6.11
CA THR A 339 -13.36 -10.34 -5.20
C THR A 339 -14.01 -11.24 -4.14
N PRO A 340 -13.38 -12.35 -3.74
CA PRO A 340 -13.78 -13.08 -2.54
C PRO A 340 -13.46 -12.27 -1.27
N LEU A 341 -14.21 -12.54 -0.20
CA LEU A 341 -13.81 -12.16 1.15
C LEU A 341 -12.52 -12.89 1.56
N SER A 342 -11.74 -12.29 2.45
CA SER A 342 -10.55 -12.93 3.04
C SER A 342 -10.91 -14.10 3.95
N SER A 343 -9.91 -14.88 4.37
CA SER A 343 -10.11 -15.94 5.38
C SER A 343 -10.68 -15.42 6.71
N THR A 344 -10.53 -14.13 7.00
CA THR A 344 -11.10 -13.43 8.17
C THR A 344 -12.43 -12.73 7.88
N HIS A 345 -13.13 -13.09 6.81
CA HIS A 345 -14.40 -12.49 6.37
C HIS A 345 -14.37 -10.95 6.18
N LYS A 346 -13.24 -10.40 5.70
CA LYS A 346 -13.13 -8.99 5.32
C LYS A 346 -13.21 -8.82 3.81
N ASP A 347 -13.65 -7.66 3.37
CA ASP A 347 -13.57 -7.24 1.97
C ASP A 347 -12.11 -7.27 1.48
N THR A 348 -11.92 -7.69 0.22
CA THR A 348 -10.61 -7.63 -0.46
C THR A 348 -10.75 -6.84 -1.75
N PHE A 349 -9.63 -6.29 -2.25
CA PHE A 349 -9.58 -5.41 -3.41
C PHE A 349 -8.47 -5.85 -4.36
N ILE A 350 -8.42 -5.26 -5.56
CA ILE A 350 -7.49 -5.67 -6.62
C ILE A 350 -6.18 -4.91 -6.50
N VAL A 351 -5.04 -5.63 -6.50
CA VAL A 351 -3.67 -5.07 -6.40
C VAL A 351 -2.82 -5.29 -7.66
N GLY A 352 -3.37 -5.94 -8.69
CA GLY A 352 -2.76 -6.07 -10.00
C GLY A 352 -3.60 -6.90 -10.95
N SER A 353 -3.66 -6.51 -12.23
CA SER A 353 -4.33 -7.27 -13.28
C SER A 353 -3.56 -7.18 -14.61
N GLY A 354 -3.71 -8.19 -15.47
CA GLY A 354 -3.15 -8.22 -16.82
C GLY A 354 -3.92 -9.12 -17.78
N PHE A 355 -3.63 -9.02 -19.08
CA PHE A 355 -4.24 -9.86 -20.13
C PHE A 355 -3.32 -11.01 -20.57
N ASP A 356 -3.91 -12.20 -20.62
CA ASP A 356 -3.39 -13.42 -21.23
C ASP A 356 -4.10 -13.67 -22.58
N PHE A 357 -3.34 -13.60 -23.67
CA PHE A 357 -3.80 -13.82 -25.05
C PHE A 357 -3.48 -15.23 -25.58
N THR A 358 -3.09 -16.16 -24.71
CA THR A 358 -2.60 -17.49 -25.14
C THR A 358 -3.65 -18.59 -25.18
N SER A 359 -4.88 -18.32 -24.73
CA SER A 359 -5.94 -19.34 -24.76
C SER A 359 -6.20 -19.81 -26.19
N THR A 360 -6.14 -21.13 -26.38
CA THR A 360 -6.44 -21.82 -27.64
C THR A 360 -7.75 -22.61 -27.60
N LYS A 361 -8.44 -22.63 -26.46
CA LYS A 361 -9.73 -23.32 -26.29
C LYS A 361 -10.90 -22.39 -26.65
N PRO A 362 -11.91 -22.85 -27.42
CA PRO A 362 -13.20 -22.17 -27.53
C PRO A 362 -13.85 -21.96 -26.15
N VAL A 363 -14.74 -20.98 -26.06
CA VAL A 363 -15.52 -20.72 -24.83
C VAL A 363 -16.99 -21.07 -25.09
N VAL A 364 -17.54 -21.96 -24.28
CA VAL A 364 -18.94 -22.40 -24.40
C VAL A 364 -19.87 -21.42 -23.66
N ILE A 365 -20.91 -20.95 -24.35
CA ILE A 365 -21.89 -20.00 -23.84
C ILE A 365 -23.23 -20.70 -23.62
N GLU A 366 -23.36 -21.27 -22.42
CA GLU A 366 -24.61 -21.83 -21.85
C GLU A 366 -25.29 -22.95 -22.66
N ARG A 367 -26.55 -23.28 -22.31
CA ARG A 367 -27.17 -24.59 -22.57
C ARG A 367 -27.33 -24.97 -24.05
N ASP A 368 -27.34 -24.00 -24.94
CA ASP A 368 -27.49 -24.25 -26.38
C ASP A 368 -26.16 -24.66 -27.05
N GLY A 369 -25.05 -24.69 -26.30
CA GLY A 369 -23.77 -25.20 -26.78
C GLY A 369 -23.05 -24.27 -27.76
N ILE A 370 -23.33 -22.97 -27.69
CA ILE A 370 -22.72 -21.97 -28.58
C ILE A 370 -21.25 -21.80 -28.18
N GLU A 371 -20.34 -22.36 -28.98
CA GLU A 371 -18.91 -22.11 -28.88
C GLU A 371 -18.53 -20.81 -29.60
N VAL A 372 -17.93 -19.86 -28.88
CA VAL A 372 -17.19 -18.76 -29.50
C VAL A 372 -15.70 -19.12 -29.61
N SER A 373 -15.00 -18.50 -30.56
CA SER A 373 -13.56 -18.64 -30.74
C SER A 373 -12.78 -18.38 -29.44
N PRO A 374 -11.52 -18.84 -29.29
CA PRO A 374 -10.74 -18.57 -28.10
C PRO A 374 -10.68 -17.08 -27.74
N GLN A 375 -11.03 -16.78 -26.49
CA GLN A 375 -11.18 -15.42 -25.95
C GLN A 375 -9.96 -15.04 -25.08
N PRO A 376 -9.65 -13.74 -24.91
CA PRO A 376 -8.65 -13.28 -23.95
C PRO A 376 -9.01 -13.66 -22.51
N ILE A 377 -8.02 -13.73 -21.63
CA ILE A 377 -8.22 -13.98 -20.19
C ILE A 377 -7.65 -12.80 -19.39
N ILE A 378 -8.42 -12.27 -18.43
CA ILE A 378 -7.91 -11.38 -17.39
C ILE A 378 -7.41 -12.23 -16.22
N TYR A 379 -6.20 -11.95 -15.76
CA TYR A 379 -5.69 -12.44 -14.47
C TYR A 379 -5.74 -11.25 -13.51
N THR A 380 -6.27 -11.46 -12.30
CA THR A 380 -6.48 -10.42 -11.29
C THR A 380 -6.06 -10.92 -9.91
N LEU A 381 -5.12 -10.24 -9.24
CA LEU A 381 -4.68 -10.58 -7.89
C LEU A 381 -5.43 -9.74 -6.84
N THR A 382 -5.98 -10.40 -5.82
CA THR A 382 -6.59 -9.73 -4.66
C THR A 382 -5.57 -9.42 -3.57
N SER A 383 -5.90 -8.46 -2.71
CA SER A 383 -5.11 -8.09 -1.53
C SER A 383 -4.96 -9.20 -0.47
N ASP A 384 -5.69 -10.32 -0.58
CA ASP A 384 -5.55 -11.53 0.25
C ASP A 384 -4.77 -12.66 -0.46
N GLY A 385 -4.13 -12.38 -1.60
CA GLY A 385 -3.29 -13.34 -2.32
C GLY A 385 -4.04 -14.35 -3.19
N VAL A 386 -5.29 -14.08 -3.57
CA VAL A 386 -6.05 -14.92 -4.52
C VAL A 386 -5.88 -14.39 -5.95
N LEU A 387 -5.44 -15.25 -6.86
CA LEU A 387 -5.39 -14.99 -8.30
C LEU A 387 -6.69 -15.49 -8.95
N LEU A 388 -7.47 -14.58 -9.51
CA LEU A 388 -8.73 -14.83 -10.19
C LEU A 388 -8.50 -14.79 -11.71
N LEU A 389 -8.99 -15.79 -12.44
CA LEU A 389 -8.97 -15.83 -13.91
C LEU A 389 -10.39 -15.68 -14.47
N TYR A 390 -10.57 -14.83 -15.49
CA TYR A 390 -11.85 -14.58 -16.17
C TYR A 390 -11.66 -14.49 -17.70
N HIS A 391 -12.47 -15.21 -18.50
CA HIS A 391 -12.55 -15.00 -19.95
C HIS A 391 -13.26 -13.68 -20.26
N VAL A 392 -12.62 -12.84 -21.08
CA VAL A 392 -13.22 -11.63 -21.65
C VAL A 392 -13.99 -12.05 -22.89
N THR A 393 -15.23 -12.51 -22.68
CA THR A 393 -16.04 -13.14 -23.72
C THR A 393 -16.82 -12.09 -24.48
N SER A 394 -16.74 -12.06 -25.82
CA SER A 394 -17.61 -11.21 -26.63
C SER A 394 -18.41 -11.98 -27.68
N LEU A 395 -19.68 -11.57 -27.80
CA LEU A 395 -20.63 -12.00 -28.82
C LEU A 395 -20.60 -11.09 -30.07
N ASN A 396 -19.79 -10.03 -30.07
CA ASN A 396 -19.78 -9.02 -31.13
C ASN A 396 -18.83 -9.43 -32.28
N PRO A 397 -19.34 -9.77 -33.48
CA PRO A 397 -18.51 -10.24 -34.59
C PRO A 397 -17.60 -9.16 -35.20
N ALA A 398 -17.75 -7.89 -34.81
CA ALA A 398 -16.86 -6.82 -35.23
C ALA A 398 -15.60 -6.70 -34.35
N ARG A 399 -15.54 -7.36 -33.18
CA ARG A 399 -14.33 -7.39 -32.33
C ARG A 399 -13.37 -8.47 -32.84
N PRO A 400 -12.12 -8.13 -33.22
CA PRO A 400 -11.18 -9.11 -33.78
C PRO A 400 -10.69 -10.09 -32.71
N SER A 401 -10.38 -11.33 -33.10
CA SER A 401 -9.69 -12.26 -32.19
C SER A 401 -8.27 -11.75 -31.91
N LEU A 402 -7.95 -11.60 -30.62
CA LEU A 402 -6.66 -11.07 -30.15
C LEU A 402 -5.67 -12.18 -29.77
N ASN A 403 -6.16 -13.42 -29.64
CA ASN A 403 -5.40 -14.54 -29.14
C ASN A 403 -4.37 -15.01 -30.17
N LYS A 404 -3.17 -15.37 -29.69
CA LYS A 404 -2.02 -15.71 -30.52
C LYS A 404 -1.35 -17.00 -30.02
N PRO A 405 -0.82 -17.85 -30.91
CA PRO A 405 0.03 -18.96 -30.51
C PRO A 405 1.24 -18.49 -29.71
N ILE A 406 1.63 -19.26 -28.70
CA ILE A 406 2.81 -18.99 -27.88
C ILE A 406 4.09 -19.17 -28.72
N GLU A 407 4.99 -18.18 -28.70
CA GLU A 407 6.34 -18.32 -29.24
C GLU A 407 7.24 -19.09 -28.25
N PRO A 408 8.13 -19.99 -28.74
CA PRO A 408 8.92 -20.85 -27.87
C PRO A 408 9.96 -20.07 -27.06
N CYS A 409 9.98 -20.33 -25.75
CA CYS A 409 11.00 -19.84 -24.82
C CYS A 409 12.31 -20.63 -25.01
N ASP A 410 13.20 -20.16 -25.90
CA ASP A 410 14.53 -20.75 -26.07
C ASP A 410 15.43 -20.42 -24.86
N LEU A 411 15.69 -21.46 -24.06
CA LEU A 411 16.49 -21.36 -22.84
C LEU A 411 17.99 -21.11 -23.13
N ASN A 412 18.46 -21.33 -24.37
CA ASN A 412 19.87 -21.17 -24.73
C ASN A 412 20.30 -19.71 -24.95
N VAL A 413 19.34 -18.79 -25.15
CA VAL A 413 19.58 -17.35 -25.38
C VAL A 413 19.25 -16.47 -24.17
N ILE A 414 19.03 -17.08 -23.00
CA ILE A 414 18.74 -16.37 -21.74
C ILE A 414 19.99 -15.63 -21.25
N LYS A 415 19.80 -14.35 -20.88
CA LYS A 415 20.83 -13.51 -20.27
C LYS A 415 20.45 -13.26 -18.81
N ASN A 416 21.00 -14.06 -17.89
CA ASN A 416 20.86 -13.79 -16.46
C ASN A 416 21.80 -12.63 -16.04
N GLY A 417 21.42 -11.87 -15.02
CA GLY A 417 22.31 -10.88 -14.40
C GLY A 417 23.44 -11.53 -13.61
N ASP A 418 24.48 -10.75 -13.28
CA ASP A 418 25.50 -11.15 -12.32
C ASP A 418 24.89 -11.20 -10.90
N GLN A 419 25.24 -12.22 -10.11
CA GLN A 419 24.74 -12.36 -8.73
C GLN A 419 25.18 -11.18 -7.85
N SER A 420 24.25 -10.57 -7.13
CA SER A 420 24.55 -9.48 -6.20
C SER A 420 25.40 -9.95 -5.02
N MET A 421 26.46 -9.20 -4.70
CA MET A 421 27.27 -9.47 -3.50
C MET A 421 26.40 -9.33 -2.25
N GLY A 422 26.30 -10.41 -1.47
CA GLY A 422 25.47 -10.49 -0.27
C GLY A 422 24.14 -11.20 -0.43
N TYR A 423 23.74 -11.64 -1.63
CA TYR A 423 22.56 -12.50 -1.79
C TYR A 423 22.75 -13.84 -1.07
N GLN A 424 21.83 -14.12 -0.13
CA GLN A 424 21.62 -15.40 0.53
C GLN A 424 20.18 -15.83 0.21
N PRO A 425 19.93 -17.02 -0.36
CA PRO A 425 18.57 -17.53 -0.53
C PRO A 425 17.85 -17.63 0.82
N ARG A 426 16.52 -17.43 0.83
CA ARG A 426 15.73 -17.71 2.03
C ARG A 426 15.80 -19.22 2.29
N GLN A 427 16.38 -19.62 3.42
CA GLN A 427 16.32 -21.03 3.83
C GLN A 427 14.85 -21.40 4.03
N ALA A 428 14.33 -22.27 3.18
CA ALA A 428 12.96 -22.75 3.31
C ALA A 428 12.79 -23.38 4.71
N ALA A 429 11.82 -22.87 5.47
CA ALA A 429 11.49 -23.42 6.77
C ALA A 429 10.95 -24.84 6.58
N ALA A 430 11.83 -25.83 6.77
CA ALA A 430 11.50 -27.23 6.58
C ALA A 430 10.45 -27.64 7.61
N LEU A 431 9.18 -27.68 7.19
CA LEU A 431 8.12 -28.37 7.92
C LEU A 431 8.62 -29.78 8.24
N THR A 432 8.65 -30.12 9.52
CA THR A 432 9.27 -31.34 10.04
C THR A 432 8.49 -32.57 9.60
N ALA A 433 8.82 -33.07 8.41
CA ALA A 433 8.28 -34.30 7.87
C ALA A 433 8.57 -35.45 8.84
N ILE A 434 7.51 -35.99 9.44
CA ILE A 434 7.59 -37.14 10.34
C ILE A 434 8.16 -38.32 9.53
N PRO A 435 9.27 -38.95 9.97
CA PRO A 435 9.98 -39.94 9.16
C PRO A 435 9.14 -41.21 8.98
N SER A 436 8.54 -41.34 7.79
CA SER A 436 7.88 -42.57 7.35
C SER A 436 8.92 -43.62 7.01
N GLN A 437 8.72 -44.87 7.44
CA GLN A 437 9.67 -45.95 7.18
C GLN A 437 9.79 -46.25 5.68
N PRO A 438 10.99 -46.61 5.18
CA PRO A 438 11.19 -46.89 3.76
C PRO A 438 10.57 -48.24 3.37
N ALA A 439 9.53 -48.21 2.53
CA ALA A 439 9.07 -49.39 1.81
C ALA A 439 10.06 -49.74 0.68
N SER A 440 10.54 -50.98 0.65
CA SER A 440 11.52 -51.45 -0.33
C SER A 440 10.86 -51.83 -1.65
N THR A 441 11.38 -51.30 -2.77
CA THR A 441 11.13 -51.82 -4.12
C THR A 441 12.45 -52.02 -4.87
N THR A 442 12.52 -53.13 -5.61
CA THR A 442 13.74 -53.68 -6.21
C THR A 442 14.16 -52.96 -7.50
N SER A 443 15.47 -52.84 -7.70
CA SER A 443 16.08 -52.44 -8.96
C SER A 443 16.51 -53.66 -9.80
N VAL A 444 16.47 -53.53 -11.13
CA VAL A 444 17.11 -54.45 -12.09
C VAL A 444 17.74 -53.60 -13.22
N PRO A 445 18.98 -53.85 -13.68
CA PRO A 445 19.72 -52.92 -14.55
C PRO A 445 19.95 -53.40 -16.00
N THR A 446 20.30 -52.48 -16.90
CA THR A 446 20.95 -52.72 -18.21
C THR A 446 21.68 -51.41 -18.60
N THR A 447 23.02 -51.29 -18.55
CA THR A 447 24.02 -51.56 -19.63
C THR A 447 23.58 -51.06 -21.03
N THR A 448 24.40 -50.38 -21.84
CA THR A 448 25.84 -50.60 -22.17
C THR A 448 26.64 -49.29 -22.41
N ALA A 449 27.85 -49.39 -22.97
CA ALA A 449 28.94 -48.39 -22.92
C ALA A 449 29.17 -47.60 -24.25
N PRO A 450 30.03 -46.55 -24.29
CA PRO A 450 30.12 -45.59 -25.41
C PRO A 450 31.19 -45.91 -26.48
N SER A 451 31.10 -45.24 -27.64
CA SER A 451 32.08 -45.30 -28.75
C SER A 451 32.81 -43.96 -28.98
N ARG A 452 34.05 -44.00 -29.50
CA ARG A 452 35.00 -42.87 -29.50
C ARG A 452 36.06 -42.96 -30.62
N GLN A 453 36.04 -42.05 -31.60
CA GLN A 453 37.15 -41.67 -32.51
C GLN A 453 36.70 -40.43 -33.34
N LYS A 454 37.50 -39.43 -33.77
CA LYS A 454 38.86 -39.33 -34.36
C LYS A 454 38.96 -39.91 -35.80
N SER A 455 39.68 -39.34 -36.78
CA SER A 455 40.33 -38.02 -36.94
C SER A 455 40.96 -37.88 -38.37
N ILE A 456 41.16 -36.64 -38.85
CA ILE A 456 42.31 -36.17 -39.67
C ILE A 456 42.41 -36.42 -41.22
N PHE A 457 42.72 -35.32 -41.95
CA PHE A 457 43.45 -35.17 -43.25
C PHE A 457 42.79 -35.68 -44.58
N GLU A 458 43.08 -35.16 -45.81
CA GLU A 458 43.97 -34.06 -46.28
C GLU A 458 43.52 -33.38 -47.62
N THR A 459 44.27 -32.35 -48.03
CA THR A 459 44.25 -31.42 -49.23
C THR A 459 44.21 -32.03 -50.66
N PRO A 460 44.27 -31.28 -51.81
CA PRO A 460 44.22 -29.81 -52.11
C PRO A 460 43.05 -29.45 -53.12
N THR A 461 42.83 -28.26 -53.73
CA THR A 461 43.68 -27.25 -54.44
C THR A 461 42.94 -25.88 -54.60
N THR A 462 43.68 -24.83 -55.02
CA THR A 462 43.25 -23.41 -55.28
C THR A 462 43.12 -23.13 -56.82
N PRO A 463 42.84 -21.91 -57.38
CA PRO A 463 42.86 -20.54 -56.78
C PRO A 463 41.84 -19.46 -57.25
N ASN A 464 41.99 -18.25 -56.68
CA ASN A 464 41.56 -16.91 -57.18
C ASN A 464 40.04 -16.59 -57.21
N THR A 465 39.53 -15.35 -57.04
CA THR A 465 40.06 -13.99 -56.69
C THR A 465 38.82 -13.14 -56.28
N PHE A 466 38.83 -11.98 -55.60
CA PHE A 466 39.82 -11.03 -55.05
C PHE A 466 39.67 -11.01 -53.48
N SER A 467 40.51 -10.51 -52.55
CA SER A 467 41.55 -9.46 -52.41
C SER A 467 41.06 -7.99 -52.34
N SER A 468 41.40 -7.17 -51.33
CA SER A 468 42.27 -7.40 -50.15
C SER A 468 42.24 -6.27 -49.11
N LEU A 469 42.24 -6.65 -47.83
CA LEU A 469 43.07 -6.16 -46.70
C LEU A 469 43.18 -4.66 -46.33
N ALA A 470 43.61 -4.26 -45.12
CA ALA A 470 43.52 -4.80 -43.74
C ALA A 470 44.41 -3.98 -42.77
N LYS A 471 44.05 -3.94 -41.47
CA LYS A 471 44.96 -3.90 -40.28
C LYS A 471 45.91 -2.67 -40.15
N THR A 472 46.47 -2.29 -38.99
CA THR A 472 46.36 -2.69 -37.56
C THR A 472 46.84 -1.54 -36.66
N ASP A 473 46.51 -1.59 -35.37
CA ASP A 473 47.34 -1.35 -34.16
C ASP A 473 48.66 -0.53 -34.27
N SER A 474 49.03 0.35 -33.31
CA SER A 474 48.37 0.83 -32.07
C SER A 474 49.18 1.96 -31.37
N LEU A 475 48.63 2.49 -30.27
CA LEU A 475 49.30 3.13 -29.11
C LEU A 475 49.81 4.60 -29.15
N SER A 476 49.53 5.28 -28.01
CA SER A 476 50.25 6.39 -27.34
C SER A 476 50.39 7.80 -27.94
N THR A 477 49.95 8.78 -27.13
CA THR A 477 50.28 10.23 -27.06
C THR A 477 51.66 10.49 -26.40
N PRO A 478 52.20 11.74 -26.22
CA PRO A 478 51.61 13.08 -26.37
C PRO A 478 52.48 14.19 -27.07
N ALA A 479 52.04 15.45 -26.95
CA ALA A 479 52.81 16.71 -26.82
C ALA A 479 53.05 17.67 -28.03
N THR A 480 52.29 18.78 -27.94
CA THR A 480 52.40 20.17 -28.41
C THR A 480 53.79 20.77 -28.72
N ILE A 481 53.91 21.63 -29.76
CA ILE A 481 54.35 23.07 -29.74
C ILE A 481 54.61 23.66 -31.15
N MET A 482 53.87 24.74 -31.51
CA MET A 482 54.17 25.89 -32.42
C MET A 482 54.74 25.65 -33.87
N GLN A 483 54.73 26.58 -34.84
CA GLN A 483 54.40 28.03 -34.85
C GLN A 483 53.69 28.47 -36.16
N ASN A 484 53.44 29.78 -36.34
CA ASN A 484 52.41 30.37 -37.22
C ASN A 484 52.80 30.66 -38.68
N ASN A 485 51.76 30.59 -39.54
CA ASN A 485 51.40 31.47 -40.66
C ASN A 485 52.41 31.82 -41.79
N VAL A 486 52.04 31.43 -43.01
CA VAL A 486 51.97 32.35 -44.17
C VAL A 486 50.62 32.20 -44.89
N VAL A 487 49.78 33.24 -44.77
CA VAL A 487 48.86 33.82 -45.78
C VAL A 487 48.20 32.84 -46.78
N SER A 488 46.96 32.38 -46.60
CA SER A 488 45.66 33.10 -46.51
C SER A 488 45.06 33.64 -47.83
N ASN A 489 45.00 32.82 -48.89
CA ASN A 489 44.12 33.06 -50.05
C ASN A 489 43.23 31.86 -50.46
N THR A 490 43.41 30.67 -49.88
CA THR A 490 42.65 29.45 -50.23
C THR A 490 41.47 29.16 -49.29
N VAL A 491 41.56 29.54 -48.01
CA VAL A 491 40.56 29.17 -46.98
C VAL A 491 39.19 29.79 -47.24
N ALA A 492 39.15 31.07 -47.66
CA ALA A 492 37.90 31.78 -47.92
C ALA A 492 37.06 31.15 -49.05
N SER A 493 37.71 30.53 -50.04
CA SER A 493 37.03 29.78 -51.11
C SER A 493 36.37 28.51 -50.57
N ALA A 494 37.09 27.74 -49.75
CA ALA A 494 36.59 26.48 -49.19
C ALA A 494 35.44 26.70 -48.19
N GLU A 495 35.48 27.75 -47.35
CA GLU A 495 34.39 28.05 -46.42
C GLU A 495 33.13 28.56 -47.13
N ALA A 496 33.27 29.33 -48.21
CA ALA A 496 32.13 29.78 -49.02
C ALA A 496 31.45 28.59 -49.72
N GLU A 497 32.23 27.67 -50.30
CA GLU A 497 31.72 26.49 -50.97
C GLU A 497 31.09 25.48 -50.00
N LYS A 498 31.66 25.31 -48.80
CA LYS A 498 31.06 24.54 -47.72
C LYS A 498 29.71 25.12 -47.26
N LYS A 499 29.64 26.43 -46.97
CA LYS A 499 28.39 27.10 -46.57
C LYS A 499 27.32 27.01 -47.66
N LYS A 500 27.71 27.06 -48.94
CA LYS A 500 26.78 26.85 -50.06
C LYS A 500 26.19 25.44 -50.05
N LYS A 501 27.01 24.39 -49.89
CA LYS A 501 26.53 23.00 -49.78
C LYS A 501 25.66 22.76 -48.55
N GLU A 502 25.99 23.36 -47.40
CA GLU A 502 25.16 23.27 -46.19
C GLU A 502 23.80 23.95 -46.36
N ALA A 503 23.74 25.09 -47.08
CA ALA A 503 22.49 25.75 -47.44
C ALA A 503 21.66 24.96 -48.46
N GLU A 504 22.28 24.37 -49.48
CA GLU A 504 21.62 23.52 -50.49
C GLU A 504 21.05 22.24 -49.86
N LEU A 505 21.80 21.58 -48.97
CA LEU A 505 21.33 20.39 -48.23
C LEU A 505 20.16 20.73 -47.31
N LYS A 506 20.21 21.89 -46.63
CA LYS A 506 19.10 22.36 -45.79
C LYS A 506 17.85 22.67 -46.63
N ALA A 507 17.99 23.35 -47.77
CA ALA A 507 16.86 23.64 -48.65
C ALA A 507 16.20 22.36 -49.18
N GLN A 508 16.97 21.30 -49.45
CA GLN A 508 16.42 19.99 -49.81
C GLN A 508 15.66 19.31 -48.66
N ALA A 509 16.13 19.45 -47.42
CA ALA A 509 15.44 18.93 -46.24
C ALA A 509 14.12 19.70 -45.96
N ASP A 510 14.17 21.04 -46.02
CA ASP A 510 13.02 21.92 -45.82
C ASP A 510 11.93 21.66 -46.89
N GLU A 511 12.30 21.46 -48.16
CA GLU A 511 11.36 21.10 -49.22
C GLU A 511 10.86 19.64 -49.10
N GLN A 512 11.67 18.67 -48.65
CA GLN A 512 11.16 17.32 -48.34
C GLN A 512 10.12 17.33 -47.20
N GLU A 513 10.31 18.15 -46.16
CA GLU A 513 9.29 18.28 -45.11
C GLU A 513 8.03 19.00 -45.64
N ARG A 514 8.19 20.01 -46.49
CA ARG A 514 7.07 20.68 -47.15
C ARG A 514 6.24 19.72 -48.00
N GLN A 515 6.88 18.87 -48.81
CA GLN A 515 6.19 17.84 -49.61
C GLN A 515 5.47 16.82 -48.73
N LYS A 516 6.06 16.41 -47.59
CA LYS A 516 5.36 15.56 -46.59
C LYS A 516 4.14 16.25 -45.96
N ARG A 517 4.22 17.56 -45.69
CA ARG A 517 3.08 18.34 -45.17
C ARG A 517 1.96 18.45 -46.19
N LEU A 518 2.27 18.75 -47.45
CA LEU A 518 1.30 18.80 -48.54
C LEU A 518 0.62 17.44 -48.79
N ALA A 519 1.37 16.34 -48.75
CA ALA A 519 0.80 14.99 -48.85
C ALA A 519 -0.17 14.68 -47.70
N ALA A 520 0.18 15.03 -46.46
CA ALA A 520 -0.68 14.84 -45.29
C ALA A 520 -1.94 15.73 -45.33
N GLU A 521 -1.84 16.97 -45.82
CA GLU A 521 -2.98 17.86 -46.04
C GLU A 521 -3.92 17.33 -47.15
N GLU A 522 -3.37 16.73 -48.23
CA GLU A 522 -4.18 16.12 -49.29
C GLU A 522 -4.85 14.80 -48.82
N GLU A 523 -4.20 14.04 -47.95
CA GLU A 523 -4.75 12.82 -47.34
C GLU A 523 -5.89 13.16 -46.36
N GLN A 524 -5.67 14.10 -45.43
CA GLN A 524 -6.73 14.59 -44.54
C GLN A 524 -7.93 15.15 -45.32
N ARG A 525 -7.69 15.85 -46.45
CA ARG A 525 -8.76 16.40 -47.29
C ARG A 525 -9.56 15.31 -48.04
N LYS A 526 -8.99 14.12 -48.25
CA LYS A 526 -9.73 12.96 -48.79
C LYS A 526 -10.59 12.31 -47.70
N GLU A 527 -10.12 12.25 -46.46
CA GLU A 527 -10.92 11.81 -45.31
C GLU A 527 -12.13 12.73 -45.08
N GLU A 528 -11.92 14.05 -45.07
CA GLU A 528 -13.01 15.05 -44.91
C GLU A 528 -14.09 14.94 -46.00
N VAL A 529 -13.69 14.65 -47.26
CA VAL A 529 -14.64 14.44 -48.37
C VAL A 529 -15.37 13.10 -48.24
N ALA A 530 -14.71 12.04 -47.77
CA ALA A 530 -15.33 10.75 -47.52
C ALA A 530 -16.36 10.81 -46.36
N GLU A 531 -16.06 11.54 -45.29
CA GLU A 531 -16.98 11.75 -44.17
C GLU A 531 -18.22 12.57 -44.57
N ALA A 532 -18.05 13.57 -45.46
CA ALA A 532 -19.17 14.32 -46.04
C ALA A 532 -20.08 13.43 -46.90
N ASP A 533 -19.51 12.62 -47.79
CA ASP A 533 -20.26 11.73 -48.71
C ASP A 533 -20.87 10.50 -48.00
N TYR A 534 -20.37 10.16 -46.81
CA TYR A 534 -21.01 9.20 -45.89
C TYR A 534 -22.24 9.81 -45.19
N ASN A 535 -22.12 11.02 -44.63
CA ASN A 535 -23.22 11.70 -43.95
C ASN A 535 -24.40 12.03 -44.89
N ALA A 536 -24.14 12.23 -46.18
CA ALA A 536 -25.18 12.46 -47.19
C ALA A 536 -26.12 11.26 -47.46
N LYS A 537 -25.82 10.06 -46.93
CA LYS A 537 -26.51 8.80 -47.30
C LYS A 537 -27.34 8.17 -46.19
N LYS A 538 -27.63 8.89 -45.09
CA LYS A 538 -28.55 8.41 -44.04
C LYS A 538 -30.00 8.32 -44.55
N PRO A 539 -30.67 7.15 -44.47
CA PRO A 539 -32.10 7.04 -44.75
C PRO A 539 -32.91 7.70 -43.63
N ILE A 540 -33.84 8.59 -43.99
CA ILE A 540 -34.76 9.23 -43.05
C ILE A 540 -35.96 8.30 -42.84
N ASN A 541 -35.87 7.41 -41.84
CA ASN A 541 -37.05 6.70 -41.35
C ASN A 541 -37.90 7.62 -40.47
N LYS A 542 -39.21 7.64 -40.73
CA LYS A 542 -40.18 8.54 -40.09
C LYS A 542 -41.35 7.72 -39.56
N THR A 543 -41.81 8.07 -38.34
CA THR A 543 -43.07 7.63 -37.74
C THR A 543 -43.20 6.15 -37.33
N ILE A 544 -43.10 5.90 -36.02
CA ILE A 544 -44.21 5.31 -35.23
C ILE A 544 -44.42 6.26 -34.04
N THR A 545 -45.64 6.40 -33.53
CA THR A 545 -45.99 7.30 -32.41
C THR A 545 -46.59 6.55 -31.22
N ASP A 546 -46.56 7.25 -30.08
CA ASP A 546 -47.43 7.11 -28.90
C ASP A 546 -47.12 6.04 -27.81
N GLU A 547 -47.56 6.40 -26.60
CA GLU A 547 -47.62 5.62 -25.35
C GLU A 547 -46.32 5.18 -24.63
N ILE A 548 -45.53 6.16 -24.16
CA ILE A 548 -44.99 6.14 -22.78
C ILE A 548 -45.32 7.48 -22.11
N ILE A 549 -45.85 7.44 -20.88
CA ILE A 549 -46.21 8.62 -20.09
C ILE A 549 -44.94 9.30 -19.57
N SER A 550 -44.77 10.59 -19.85
CA SER A 550 -43.71 11.40 -19.25
C SER A 550 -44.01 11.67 -17.77
N GLN A 551 -43.24 11.05 -16.87
CA GLN A 551 -43.19 11.49 -15.47
C GLN A 551 -42.40 12.81 -15.41
N ASP A 552 -43.07 13.92 -15.09
CA ASP A 552 -42.41 15.21 -14.88
C ASP A 552 -41.58 15.20 -13.58
N ILE A 553 -40.27 14.97 -13.73
CA ILE A 553 -39.26 15.00 -12.67
C ILE A 553 -38.63 16.41 -12.58
N PHE A 554 -38.48 16.91 -11.36
CA PHE A 554 -37.81 18.18 -11.07
C PHE A 554 -36.86 18.03 -9.89
N TYR A 555 -35.83 18.88 -9.84
CA TYR A 555 -34.84 18.83 -8.76
C TYR A 555 -34.94 20.04 -7.82
N LEU A 556 -34.48 19.86 -6.59
CA LEU A 556 -34.19 20.92 -5.63
C LEU A 556 -32.72 20.89 -5.22
N ILE A 557 -32.20 22.04 -4.82
CA ILE A 557 -30.84 22.20 -4.30
C ILE A 557 -30.90 22.20 -2.77
N VAL A 558 -30.06 21.40 -2.10
CA VAL A 558 -30.17 21.12 -0.67
C VAL A 558 -28.84 21.43 0.03
N GLN A 559 -28.74 22.63 0.61
CA GLN A 559 -27.53 23.17 1.24
C GLN A 559 -27.56 23.04 2.76
N ALA A 560 -26.56 22.38 3.35
CA ALA A 560 -26.37 22.40 4.81
C ALA A 560 -25.80 23.74 5.28
N LYS A 561 -26.30 24.25 6.43
CA LYS A 561 -25.86 25.47 7.09
C LYS A 561 -25.89 25.34 8.61
N ASP A 562 -25.10 26.18 9.29
CA ASP A 562 -25.16 26.36 10.74
C ASP A 562 -26.11 27.50 11.18
N MET A 563 -26.24 27.73 12.48
CA MET A 563 -27.06 28.82 13.08
C MET A 563 -26.51 30.23 12.79
N LYS A 564 -25.32 30.36 12.19
CA LYS A 564 -24.76 31.62 11.68
C LYS A 564 -24.95 31.78 10.17
N ASP A 565 -25.72 30.88 9.55
CA ASP A 565 -25.98 30.76 8.12
C ASP A 565 -24.74 30.57 7.24
N LYS A 566 -23.62 30.14 7.84
CA LYS A 566 -22.44 29.69 7.10
C LYS A 566 -22.79 28.36 6.40
N PRO A 567 -22.50 28.18 5.11
CA PRO A 567 -22.61 26.87 4.46
C PRO A 567 -21.56 25.89 5.01
N HIS A 568 -21.96 24.63 5.09
CA HIS A 568 -21.12 23.47 5.41
C HIS A 568 -21.35 22.40 4.34
N GLY A 569 -20.28 21.73 3.91
CA GLY A 569 -20.31 20.79 2.78
C GLY A 569 -20.93 21.39 1.50
N PHE A 570 -21.27 20.51 0.56
CA PHE A 570 -21.80 20.92 -0.74
C PHE A 570 -23.33 20.80 -0.82
N PRO A 571 -23.97 21.69 -1.59
CA PRO A 571 -25.38 21.57 -1.89
C PRO A 571 -25.60 20.32 -2.75
N LEU A 572 -26.51 19.45 -2.32
CA LEU A 572 -26.91 18.28 -3.10
C LEU A 572 -28.03 18.66 -4.06
N SER A 573 -28.08 18.05 -5.25
CA SER A 573 -29.27 18.04 -6.08
C SER A 573 -30.07 16.78 -5.74
N LEU A 574 -31.33 16.92 -5.34
CA LEU A 574 -32.26 15.81 -5.13
C LEU A 574 -33.40 15.90 -6.14
N GLU A 575 -33.81 14.77 -6.72
CA GLU A 575 -34.83 14.71 -7.78
C GLU A 575 -36.14 14.12 -7.27
N PHE A 576 -37.25 14.79 -7.59
CA PHE A 576 -38.58 14.51 -7.08
C PHE A 576 -39.60 14.32 -8.20
N GLU A 577 -40.55 13.40 -7.99
CA GLU A 577 -41.77 13.32 -8.81
C GLU A 577 -42.67 14.53 -8.54
N SER A 578 -43.48 14.93 -9.53
CA SER A 578 -44.45 16.04 -9.38
C SER A 578 -45.54 15.83 -8.32
N ASN A 579 -45.60 14.66 -7.66
CA ASN A 579 -46.48 14.37 -6.53
C ASN A 579 -45.78 14.50 -5.14
N SER A 580 -44.45 14.58 -5.09
CA SER A 580 -43.65 14.46 -3.86
C SER A 580 -43.92 15.58 -2.84
N THR A 581 -43.82 15.24 -1.57
CA THR A 581 -44.20 16.09 -0.44
C THR A 581 -42.99 16.57 0.39
N ILE A 582 -43.21 17.52 1.31
CA ILE A 582 -42.16 17.96 2.27
C ILE A 582 -41.65 16.77 3.11
N LYS A 583 -42.48 15.77 3.36
CA LYS A 583 -42.11 14.50 4.02
C LYS A 583 -41.05 13.75 3.24
N ASP A 584 -41.20 13.68 1.93
CA ASP A 584 -40.32 12.93 1.02
C ASP A 584 -39.01 13.69 0.83
N LEU A 585 -39.06 15.01 0.63
CA LEU A 585 -37.91 15.91 0.70
C LEU A 585 -37.11 15.73 2.01
N ARG A 586 -37.79 15.62 3.16
CA ARG A 586 -37.13 15.39 4.46
C ARG A 586 -36.54 14.00 4.58
N LYS A 587 -37.18 12.98 3.98
CA LYS A 587 -36.67 11.60 3.95
C LYS A 587 -35.44 11.50 3.05
N GLU A 588 -35.50 11.98 1.81
CA GLU A 588 -34.38 11.93 0.89
C GLU A 588 -33.20 12.81 1.35
N THR A 589 -33.46 13.95 1.99
CA THR A 589 -32.40 14.74 2.64
C THR A 589 -31.78 13.99 3.83
N ALA A 590 -32.58 13.21 4.58
CA ALA A 590 -32.09 12.36 5.66
C ALA A 590 -31.21 11.22 5.12
N ASP A 591 -31.72 10.49 4.13
CA ASP A 591 -31.04 9.37 3.48
C ASP A 591 -29.73 9.84 2.80
N ALA A 592 -29.77 10.93 2.01
CA ALA A 592 -28.61 11.47 1.28
C ALA A 592 -27.59 12.23 2.14
N LYS A 593 -27.89 12.51 3.42
CA LYS A 593 -26.90 12.99 4.41
C LYS A 593 -26.54 11.94 5.45
N GLY A 594 -27.20 10.77 5.47
CA GLY A 594 -27.01 9.73 6.47
C GLY A 594 -27.42 10.14 7.88
N VAL A 595 -28.44 11.01 8.03
CA VAL A 595 -28.91 11.54 9.32
C VAL A 595 -30.36 11.14 9.54
N ASP A 596 -30.71 10.60 10.72
CA ASP A 596 -32.11 10.38 11.07
C ASP A 596 -32.90 11.70 10.94
N GLY A 597 -33.91 11.69 10.08
CA GLY A 597 -34.68 12.88 9.70
C GLY A 597 -35.29 13.65 10.88
N LYS A 598 -35.46 13.03 12.05
CA LYS A 598 -35.91 13.72 13.28
C LYS A 598 -34.93 14.81 13.75
N PHE A 599 -33.64 14.67 13.43
CA PHE A 599 -32.60 15.64 13.78
C PHE A 599 -32.43 16.76 12.73
N LEU A 600 -32.92 16.54 11.51
CA LEU A 600 -32.90 17.55 10.46
C LEU A 600 -34.00 18.59 10.64
N GLN A 601 -33.65 19.84 10.36
CA GLN A 601 -34.54 21.00 10.26
C GLN A 601 -34.39 21.59 8.86
N LEU A 602 -35.49 21.65 8.11
CA LEU A 602 -35.53 22.20 6.75
C LEU A 602 -36.10 23.61 6.74
N PHE A 603 -35.52 24.50 5.94
CA PHE A 603 -35.97 25.88 5.76
C PHE A 603 -35.96 26.23 4.27
N TYR A 604 -36.93 27.03 3.82
CA TYR A 604 -36.97 27.63 2.50
C TYR A 604 -37.20 29.14 2.65
N ASN A 605 -36.39 29.97 2.00
CA ASN A 605 -36.36 31.42 2.20
C ASN A 605 -36.31 31.84 3.68
N ASN A 606 -35.51 31.12 4.47
CA ASN A 606 -35.36 31.23 5.94
C ASN A 606 -36.62 30.91 6.78
N ILE A 607 -37.73 30.48 6.15
CA ILE A 607 -38.95 30.02 6.83
C ILE A 607 -38.84 28.50 7.07
N PRO A 608 -39.09 27.99 8.30
CA PRO A 608 -39.12 26.54 8.55
C PRO A 608 -40.20 25.85 7.72
N LEU A 609 -39.86 24.74 7.05
CA LEU A 609 -40.84 23.95 6.29
C LEU A 609 -41.73 23.13 7.24
N VAL A 610 -43.02 23.48 7.29
CA VAL A 610 -44.03 22.88 8.20
C VAL A 610 -45.29 22.44 7.45
N GLY A 611 -45.84 21.30 7.87
CA GLY A 611 -46.92 20.58 7.18
C GLY A 611 -46.36 19.56 6.18
N LEU A 612 -45.98 18.39 6.68
CA LEU A 612 -45.19 17.39 5.93
C LEU A 612 -45.88 16.92 4.64
N ASP A 613 -47.20 16.82 4.63
CA ASP A 613 -47.98 16.22 3.53
C ASP A 613 -48.29 17.22 2.38
N LYS A 614 -47.80 18.46 2.46
CA LYS A 614 -47.88 19.43 1.35
C LYS A 614 -46.97 19.03 0.20
N ARG A 615 -47.41 19.22 -1.05
CA ARG A 615 -46.56 18.99 -2.22
C ARG A 615 -45.45 20.02 -2.29
N ILE A 616 -44.27 19.59 -2.74
CA ILE A 616 -43.10 20.47 -2.90
C ILE A 616 -43.40 21.60 -3.90
N GLN A 617 -44.06 21.29 -5.02
CA GLN A 617 -44.38 22.24 -6.10
C GLN A 617 -45.38 23.33 -5.71
N GLU A 618 -46.11 23.19 -4.60
CA GLU A 618 -46.99 24.25 -4.06
C GLU A 618 -46.18 25.41 -3.42
N LEU A 619 -44.90 25.18 -3.14
CA LEU A 619 -44.06 26.07 -2.34
C LEU A 619 -42.74 26.43 -3.03
N MET A 620 -42.16 25.52 -3.81
CA MET A 620 -40.80 25.61 -4.37
C MET A 620 -40.80 25.24 -5.86
N LYS A 621 -39.90 25.87 -6.62
CA LYS A 621 -39.71 25.66 -8.07
C LYS A 621 -38.49 24.77 -8.34
N LYS A 622 -38.42 24.22 -9.57
CA LYS A 622 -37.25 23.47 -10.05
C LYS A 622 -35.97 24.31 -9.90
N GLY A 623 -35.01 23.81 -9.14
CA GLY A 623 -33.75 24.48 -8.83
C GLY A 623 -33.77 25.42 -7.61
N ASP A 624 -34.89 25.57 -6.89
CA ASP A 624 -34.91 26.33 -5.63
C ASP A 624 -34.00 25.68 -4.56
N THR A 625 -33.46 26.51 -3.67
CA THR A 625 -32.55 26.05 -2.60
C THR A 625 -33.25 25.91 -1.25
N VAL A 626 -33.23 24.70 -0.71
CA VAL A 626 -33.60 24.34 0.66
C VAL A 626 -32.37 24.39 1.55
N ILE A 627 -32.49 25.03 2.72
CA ILE A 627 -31.46 25.05 3.76
C ILE A 627 -31.73 23.95 4.78
N VAL A 628 -30.69 23.20 5.13
CA VAL A 628 -30.71 22.13 6.13
C VAL A 628 -29.88 22.54 7.33
N LYS A 629 -30.42 22.41 8.54
CA LYS A 629 -29.69 22.57 9.82
C LYS A 629 -29.91 21.34 10.70
N HIS A 630 -28.98 21.07 11.62
CA HIS A 630 -29.08 19.95 12.55
C HIS A 630 -29.44 20.43 13.96
N SER A 631 -30.45 19.82 14.56
CA SER A 631 -31.00 20.22 15.88
C SER A 631 -30.05 20.11 17.08
N PHE A 632 -28.83 19.58 16.89
CA PHE A 632 -27.83 19.38 17.95
C PHE A 632 -26.74 20.47 17.95
N GLU A 633 -26.85 21.53 17.15
CA GLU A 633 -25.87 22.63 17.17
C GLU A 633 -25.79 23.36 18.54
N VAL A 634 -26.85 23.28 19.35
CA VAL A 634 -26.83 23.70 20.76
C VAL A 634 -25.87 22.82 21.60
N LYS A 635 -25.84 21.50 21.36
CA LYS A 635 -24.85 20.60 21.98
C LYS A 635 -23.43 20.92 21.50
N TRP A 636 -23.25 21.27 20.23
CA TRP A 636 -21.94 21.74 19.72
C TRP A 636 -21.46 23.02 20.44
N THR A 637 -22.36 23.97 20.68
CA THR A 637 -22.06 25.17 21.48
C THR A 637 -21.65 24.79 22.91
N THR A 638 -22.28 23.77 23.49
CA THR A 638 -21.93 23.25 24.82
C THR A 638 -20.58 22.51 24.81
N PHE A 639 -20.26 21.76 23.76
CA PHE A 639 -18.96 21.12 23.55
C PHE A 639 -17.82 22.15 23.54
N LEU A 640 -17.98 23.26 22.82
CA LEU A 640 -16.98 24.34 22.81
C LEU A 640 -16.80 25.00 24.19
N ALA A 641 -17.89 25.21 24.93
CA ALA A 641 -17.83 25.75 26.29
C ALA A 641 -17.12 24.81 27.27
N LEU A 642 -17.44 23.50 27.23
CA LEU A 642 -16.77 22.48 28.04
C LEU A 642 -15.31 22.30 27.63
N SER A 643 -14.96 22.47 26.35
CA SER A 643 -13.57 22.43 25.88
C SER A 643 -12.72 23.52 26.54
N ASN A 644 -13.24 24.75 26.54
CA ASN A 644 -12.60 25.86 27.24
C ASN A 644 -12.48 25.57 28.75
N GLN A 645 -13.53 25.03 29.39
CA GLN A 645 -13.50 24.70 30.82
C GLN A 645 -12.53 23.55 31.16
N ALA A 646 -12.40 22.53 30.31
CA ALA A 646 -11.45 21.44 30.48
C ALA A 646 -10.00 21.92 30.31
N GLN A 647 -9.75 22.88 29.43
CA GLN A 647 -8.43 23.47 29.23
C GLN A 647 -8.06 24.48 30.34
N ASN A 648 -8.99 25.37 30.70
CA ASN A 648 -8.72 26.58 31.48
C ASN A 648 -9.38 26.62 32.89
N GLY A 649 -10.09 25.57 33.31
CA GLY A 649 -10.76 25.51 34.61
C GLY A 649 -9.84 25.71 35.83
N PRO A 650 -10.36 26.18 36.98
CA PRO A 650 -9.54 26.62 38.12
C PRO A 650 -8.85 25.48 38.89
N THR A 651 -9.37 24.25 38.80
CA THR A 651 -8.79 23.08 39.50
C THR A 651 -8.71 21.87 38.58
N THR A 652 -7.78 20.95 38.87
CA THR A 652 -7.65 19.66 38.15
C THR A 652 -8.96 18.88 38.12
N GLU A 653 -9.75 18.93 39.19
CA GLU A 653 -11.01 18.19 39.29
C GLU A 653 -12.12 18.83 38.43
N THR A 654 -12.21 20.16 38.43
CA THR A 654 -13.11 20.88 37.51
C THR A 654 -12.74 20.61 36.04
N LYS A 655 -11.43 20.55 35.71
CA LYS A 655 -10.96 20.21 34.36
C LYS A 655 -11.35 18.78 33.96
N LYS A 656 -11.19 17.80 34.86
CA LYS A 656 -11.60 16.40 34.63
C LYS A 656 -13.12 16.25 34.47
N LYS A 657 -13.91 16.92 35.32
CA LYS A 657 -15.38 16.90 35.22
C LYS A 657 -15.86 17.46 33.88
N ALA A 658 -15.34 18.62 33.48
CA ALA A 658 -15.63 19.21 32.17
C ALA A 658 -15.16 18.31 31.02
N ALA A 659 -14.00 17.66 31.14
CA ALA A 659 -13.54 16.68 30.15
C ALA A 659 -14.50 15.50 30.02
N LYS A 660 -14.95 14.86 31.11
CA LYS A 660 -15.90 13.73 31.03
C LYS A 660 -17.22 14.14 30.37
N GLN A 661 -17.81 15.26 30.80
CA GLN A 661 -19.03 15.81 30.19
C GLN A 661 -18.87 16.17 28.71
N LEU A 662 -17.65 16.54 28.29
CA LEU A 662 -17.34 16.80 26.89
C LEU A 662 -17.28 15.52 26.05
N PHE A 663 -16.81 14.40 26.61
CA PHE A 663 -16.90 13.09 25.95
C PHE A 663 -18.34 12.58 25.86
N ASP A 664 -19.16 12.78 26.90
CA ASP A 664 -20.60 12.45 26.86
C ASP A 664 -21.32 13.20 25.72
N ILE A 665 -21.04 14.51 25.56
CA ILE A 665 -21.58 15.32 24.46
C ILE A 665 -20.97 14.93 23.11
N SER A 666 -19.68 14.59 23.07
CA SER A 666 -18.99 14.12 21.87
C SER A 666 -19.66 12.88 21.29
N SER A 667 -19.93 11.85 22.10
CA SER A 667 -20.63 10.65 21.66
C SER A 667 -22.00 10.99 21.09
N SER A 668 -22.77 11.85 21.78
CA SER A 668 -24.06 12.38 21.29
C SER A 668 -24.01 13.08 19.93
N LEU A 669 -22.88 13.69 19.54
CA LEU A 669 -22.72 14.32 18.22
C LEU A 669 -22.39 13.27 17.14
N VAL A 670 -21.59 12.26 17.46
CA VAL A 670 -21.27 11.14 16.56
C VAL A 670 -22.50 10.25 16.33
N GLU A 671 -23.21 9.86 17.39
CA GLU A 671 -24.42 9.02 17.37
C GLU A 671 -25.57 9.60 16.55
N THR A 672 -25.60 10.92 16.36
CA THR A 672 -26.61 11.60 15.53
C THR A 672 -26.10 11.97 14.14
N ASN A 673 -24.85 11.59 13.83
CA ASN A 673 -24.14 11.95 12.60
C ASN A 673 -24.08 13.47 12.34
N PHE A 674 -23.88 14.26 13.41
CA PHE A 674 -23.90 15.73 13.36
C PHE A 674 -22.92 16.32 12.34
N PHE A 675 -21.76 15.69 12.18
CA PHE A 675 -20.69 16.17 11.30
C PHE A 675 -20.96 15.94 9.80
N SER A 676 -22.00 15.19 9.41
CA SER A 676 -22.47 15.13 8.02
C SER A 676 -23.15 16.43 7.55
N ILE A 677 -23.76 17.17 8.48
CA ILE A 677 -24.37 18.48 8.24
C ILE A 677 -23.37 19.60 8.52
N CYS A 678 -22.59 19.48 9.60
CA CYS A 678 -21.62 20.49 10.03
C CYS A 678 -20.17 19.98 9.87
N SER A 679 -19.78 19.67 8.63
CA SER A 679 -18.49 19.05 8.27
C SER A 679 -17.27 19.76 8.86
N ASP A 680 -17.26 21.09 8.81
CA ASP A 680 -16.11 21.92 9.19
C ASP A 680 -15.82 21.86 10.69
N PHE A 681 -16.78 21.39 11.49
CA PHE A 681 -16.64 21.23 12.93
C PHE A 681 -15.92 19.93 13.31
N ALA A 682 -15.79 18.94 12.42
CA ALA A 682 -15.12 17.66 12.70
C ALA A 682 -13.62 17.85 13.05
N VAL A 683 -12.88 18.61 12.24
CA VAL A 683 -11.45 18.89 12.48
C VAL A 683 -11.23 19.62 13.81
N LEU A 684 -12.13 20.54 14.16
CA LEU A 684 -12.08 21.27 15.43
C LEU A 684 -12.50 20.37 16.61
N TRP A 685 -13.42 19.42 16.40
CA TRP A 685 -13.85 18.43 17.37
C TRP A 685 -12.68 17.50 17.75
N GLU A 686 -12.07 16.80 16.78
CA GLU A 686 -10.91 15.92 16.98
C GLU A 686 -9.74 16.65 17.67
N THR A 687 -9.40 17.84 17.15
CA THR A 687 -8.34 18.69 17.70
C THR A 687 -8.56 19.06 19.17
N ASN A 688 -9.82 19.19 19.61
CA ASN A 688 -10.14 19.41 21.03
C ASN A 688 -10.14 18.11 21.83
N LEU A 689 -10.68 17.00 21.29
CA LEU A 689 -10.69 15.70 21.96
C LEU A 689 -9.27 15.26 22.36
N GLY A 690 -8.31 15.21 21.43
CA GLY A 690 -6.94 14.79 21.73
C GLY A 690 -6.25 15.69 22.77
N LYS A 691 -6.55 16.99 22.77
CA LYS A 691 -6.05 17.96 23.77
C LYS A 691 -6.71 17.82 25.15
N ILE A 692 -7.80 17.07 25.28
CA ILE A 692 -8.59 16.95 26.51
C ILE A 692 -8.54 15.52 27.07
N GLN A 693 -8.46 14.50 26.23
CA GLN A 693 -8.29 13.08 26.58
C GLN A 693 -7.12 12.86 27.57
N ARG A 694 -6.02 13.61 27.41
CA ARG A 694 -4.86 13.62 28.34
C ARG A 694 -5.17 13.97 29.81
N LEU A 695 -6.38 14.44 30.13
CA LEU A 695 -6.88 14.66 31.50
C LEU A 695 -7.56 13.41 32.08
N LEU A 696 -8.08 12.55 31.20
CA LEU A 696 -8.79 11.31 31.51
C LEU A 696 -7.91 10.06 31.36
N ASP A 697 -6.83 10.11 30.58
CA ASP A 697 -5.87 9.00 30.34
C ASP A 697 -5.21 8.37 31.60
N LYS A 698 -5.55 8.84 32.81
CA LYS A 698 -5.16 8.25 34.10
C LYS A 698 -6.32 8.04 35.07
N THR A 699 -7.57 8.07 34.60
CA THR A 699 -8.72 7.56 35.35
C THR A 699 -8.77 6.04 35.25
N GLN A 700 -9.53 5.41 36.14
CA GLN A 700 -9.83 3.99 36.05
C GLN A 700 -10.62 3.70 34.77
N ASP A 701 -11.61 4.55 34.46
CA ASP A 701 -12.49 4.50 33.30
C ASP A 701 -11.69 4.33 32.00
N ALA A 702 -10.72 5.22 31.72
CA ALA A 702 -9.95 5.19 30.48
C ALA A 702 -8.97 4.00 30.38
N MET A 703 -8.44 3.55 31.52
CA MET A 703 -7.60 2.34 31.58
C MET A 703 -8.43 1.07 31.35
N GLU A 704 -9.65 1.01 31.90
CA GLU A 704 -10.57 -0.11 31.77
C GLU A 704 -11.12 -0.21 30.33
N GLU A 705 -11.47 0.92 29.70
CA GLU A 705 -11.83 0.97 28.28
C GLU A 705 -10.67 0.50 27.38
N ALA A 706 -9.45 1.00 27.61
CA ALA A 706 -8.29 0.58 26.84
C ALA A 706 -8.02 -0.92 27.02
N ALA A 707 -8.11 -1.47 28.24
CA ALA A 707 -7.93 -2.89 28.48
C ALA A 707 -8.98 -3.76 27.77
N LYS A 708 -10.26 -3.34 27.74
CA LYS A 708 -11.34 -4.08 27.07
C LYS A 708 -11.10 -4.26 25.56
N THR A 709 -10.37 -3.37 24.90
CA THR A 709 -9.99 -3.55 23.48
C THR A 709 -9.18 -4.83 23.24
N ILE A 710 -8.42 -5.30 24.25
CA ILE A 710 -7.64 -6.53 24.22
C ILE A 710 -8.37 -7.68 24.91
N LEU A 711 -9.00 -7.42 26.06
CA LEU A 711 -9.59 -8.46 26.89
C LEU A 711 -10.94 -8.99 26.37
N SER A 712 -11.78 -8.16 25.74
CA SER A 712 -13.08 -8.62 25.22
C SER A 712 -12.93 -9.63 24.05
N PRO A 713 -12.00 -9.47 23.09
CA PRO A 713 -11.72 -10.50 22.08
C PRO A 713 -11.12 -11.79 22.66
N LEU A 714 -10.32 -11.71 23.74
CA LEU A 714 -9.71 -12.88 24.39
C LEU A 714 -10.70 -13.65 25.28
N TYR A 715 -11.71 -12.98 25.81
CA TYR A 715 -12.67 -13.51 26.79
C TYR A 715 -14.10 -13.02 26.47
N PRO A 716 -14.72 -13.47 25.36
CA PRO A 716 -15.99 -12.91 24.87
C PRO A 716 -17.18 -13.19 25.79
N ASP A 717 -17.20 -14.34 26.47
CA ASP A 717 -18.29 -14.77 27.37
C ASP A 717 -18.10 -14.28 28.83
N ASN A 718 -17.21 -13.31 29.07
CA ASN A 718 -16.74 -12.97 30.41
C ASN A 718 -17.01 -11.51 30.80
N THR A 719 -17.18 -11.29 32.11
CA THR A 719 -17.30 -9.95 32.68
C THR A 719 -15.97 -9.48 33.26
N PHE A 720 -15.72 -8.17 33.20
CA PHE A 720 -14.48 -7.55 33.67
C PHE A 720 -14.77 -6.65 34.86
N LYS A 721 -14.01 -6.80 35.96
CA LYS A 721 -14.08 -5.90 37.12
C LYS A 721 -12.73 -5.23 37.32
N ALA A 722 -12.65 -3.92 37.06
CA ALA A 722 -11.46 -3.14 37.39
C ALA A 722 -11.50 -2.60 38.83
N GLU A 723 -10.34 -2.58 39.47
CA GLU A 723 -10.10 -1.93 40.77
C GLU A 723 -8.79 -1.12 40.70
N LYS A 724 -8.72 0.02 41.38
CA LYS A 724 -7.47 0.81 41.43
C LYS A 724 -6.39 0.06 42.22
N LYS A 725 -5.16 0.06 41.70
CA LYS A 725 -3.99 -0.36 42.49
C LYS A 725 -3.85 0.59 43.68
N VAL A 726 -3.79 0.04 44.89
CA VAL A 726 -3.77 0.81 46.16
C VAL A 726 -2.37 1.40 46.44
N ASP A 727 -1.33 0.90 45.78
CA ASP A 727 0.07 1.26 46.03
C ASP A 727 0.89 1.35 44.72
N GLY A 728 1.98 2.13 44.75
CA GLY A 728 2.88 2.42 43.63
C GLY A 728 2.85 3.86 43.13
N ARG A 729 3.93 4.31 42.46
CA ARG A 729 4.06 5.68 41.92
C ARG A 729 3.38 5.88 40.56
N SER A 730 3.18 4.82 39.79
CA SER A 730 2.47 4.81 38.50
C SER A 730 0.96 4.67 38.71
N ALA A 731 0.15 5.36 37.91
CA ALA A 731 -1.28 5.07 37.86
C ALA A 731 -1.51 3.69 37.24
N GLY A 732 -2.40 2.89 37.83
CA GLY A 732 -2.71 1.55 37.35
C GLY A 732 -3.94 0.92 38.02
N ILE A 733 -4.44 -0.15 37.40
CA ILE A 733 -5.61 -0.92 37.81
C ILE A 733 -5.31 -2.41 37.81
N VAL A 734 -6.02 -3.16 38.65
CA VAL A 734 -6.14 -4.61 38.61
C VAL A 734 -7.46 -4.94 37.93
N ILE A 735 -7.48 -5.93 37.03
CA ILE A 735 -8.67 -6.32 36.28
C ILE A 735 -8.92 -7.81 36.51
N ASP A 736 -10.02 -8.14 37.16
CA ASP A 736 -10.50 -9.51 37.29
C ASP A 736 -11.36 -9.86 36.08
N VAL A 737 -10.99 -10.94 35.39
CA VAL A 737 -11.82 -11.60 34.38
C VAL A 737 -12.67 -12.65 35.08
N LYS A 738 -13.99 -12.57 34.91
CA LYS A 738 -14.96 -13.43 35.60
C LYS A 738 -15.75 -14.30 34.64
N LYS A 739 -16.02 -15.54 35.06
CA LYS A 739 -17.08 -16.39 34.50
C LYS A 739 -18.04 -16.75 35.64
N ASP A 740 -19.34 -16.55 35.43
CA ASP A 740 -20.38 -16.87 36.43
C ASP A 740 -20.07 -16.26 37.82
N GLU A 741 -19.73 -14.96 37.82
CA GLU A 741 -19.21 -14.17 38.95
C GLU A 741 -17.86 -14.61 39.57
N LYS A 742 -17.40 -15.83 39.31
CA LYS A 742 -16.11 -16.36 39.77
C LYS A 742 -14.95 -15.79 38.94
N VAL A 743 -13.93 -15.25 39.61
CA VAL A 743 -12.69 -14.83 38.95
C VAL A 743 -11.97 -16.06 38.37
N ILE A 744 -11.71 -16.04 37.06
CA ILE A 744 -11.00 -17.11 36.33
C ILE A 744 -9.55 -16.74 36.04
N THR A 745 -9.25 -15.46 35.84
CA THR A 745 -7.89 -14.93 35.70
C THR A 745 -7.87 -13.43 36.06
N ARG A 746 -6.66 -12.89 36.24
CA ARG A 746 -6.39 -11.51 36.63
C ARG A 746 -5.36 -10.89 35.69
N TYR A 747 -5.54 -9.61 35.41
CA TYR A 747 -4.59 -8.78 34.68
C TYR A 747 -4.22 -7.53 35.51
N TYR A 748 -3.04 -6.97 35.23
CA TYR A 748 -2.54 -5.75 35.82
C TYR A 748 -2.25 -4.75 34.70
N LEU A 749 -2.81 -3.54 34.78
CA LEU A 749 -2.56 -2.47 33.81
C LEU A 749 -1.91 -1.27 34.50
N LYS A 750 -0.85 -0.73 33.91
CA LYS A 750 -0.21 0.53 34.34
C LYS A 750 0.15 1.44 33.17
N THR A 751 0.45 2.70 33.46
CA THR A 751 1.15 3.58 32.49
C THR A 751 2.63 3.20 32.38
N TYR A 752 3.23 3.42 31.20
CA TYR A 752 4.68 3.43 31.01
C TYR A 752 5.39 4.43 31.94
N HIS A 753 6.71 4.29 32.11
CA HIS A 753 7.50 5.14 33.00
C HIS A 753 7.54 6.60 32.56
N ASN A 754 7.69 7.51 33.51
CA ASN A 754 7.74 8.96 33.28
C ASN A 754 6.51 9.60 32.61
N ALA A 755 5.44 8.86 32.28
CA ALA A 755 4.17 9.36 31.74
C ALA A 755 3.47 10.45 32.58
N GLY A 756 4.01 10.83 33.74
CA GLY A 756 3.52 11.88 34.64
C GLY A 756 4.59 12.86 35.16
N GLY A 757 5.77 12.94 34.52
CA GLY A 757 6.84 13.86 34.93
C GLY A 757 6.42 15.35 34.91
N LYS A 758 7.04 16.17 35.77
CA LYS A 758 6.92 17.64 35.73
C LYS A 758 7.89 18.21 34.68
N MET A 759 7.43 19.21 33.93
CA MET A 759 8.18 19.83 32.84
C MET A 759 9.36 20.70 33.30
N SER A 760 10.45 20.65 32.54
CA SER A 760 11.26 21.84 32.24
C SER A 760 10.56 22.67 31.16
N SER A 761 10.71 23.98 31.16
CA SER A 761 9.78 24.92 30.51
C SER A 761 9.87 25.06 28.98
N SER A 762 10.77 24.34 28.30
CA SER A 762 11.10 24.58 26.88
C SER A 762 10.81 23.42 25.90
N MET A 763 10.46 22.22 26.37
CA MET A 763 10.13 21.08 25.49
C MET A 763 8.91 20.30 25.98
N GLY A 764 8.35 19.45 25.10
CA GLY A 764 7.14 18.67 25.35
C GLY A 764 7.28 17.62 26.47
N ARG A 765 6.15 17.00 26.83
CA ARG A 765 6.13 15.88 27.78
C ARG A 765 6.89 14.68 27.21
N HIS A 766 7.56 13.92 28.08
CA HIS A 766 8.26 12.69 27.70
C HIS A 766 7.29 11.71 27.01
N LYS A 767 7.74 11.15 25.90
CA LYS A 767 7.02 10.17 25.08
C LYS A 767 7.22 8.75 25.65
N PRO A 768 6.48 7.73 25.18
CA PRO A 768 6.77 6.34 25.53
C PRO A 768 8.18 5.94 25.07
N ASP A 769 8.96 5.33 25.97
CA ASP A 769 10.25 4.74 25.65
C ASP A 769 10.03 3.34 25.05
N LEU A 770 10.39 3.16 23.77
CA LEU A 770 10.23 1.89 23.07
C LEU A 770 11.03 0.75 23.71
N ARG A 771 12.11 1.06 24.45
CA ARG A 771 12.90 0.08 25.21
C ARG A 771 12.09 -0.59 26.32
N GLU A 772 11.16 0.13 26.96
CA GLU A 772 10.33 -0.45 28.02
C GLU A 772 9.42 -1.54 27.44
N LEU A 773 8.66 -1.22 26.40
CA LEU A 773 7.76 -2.15 25.70
C LEU A 773 8.52 -3.39 25.19
N PHE A 774 9.67 -3.16 24.55
CA PHE A 774 10.55 -4.23 24.06
C PHE A 774 10.99 -5.18 25.18
N VAL A 775 11.40 -4.66 26.35
CA VAL A 775 11.85 -5.53 27.44
C VAL A 775 10.70 -6.34 28.04
N TYR A 776 9.49 -5.79 28.20
CA TYR A 776 8.35 -6.62 28.62
C TYR A 776 8.10 -7.79 27.66
N ARG A 777 8.12 -7.54 26.35
CA ARG A 777 7.95 -8.57 25.32
C ARG A 777 9.11 -9.57 25.29
N LEU A 778 10.35 -9.13 25.48
CA LEU A 778 11.52 -10.00 25.57
C LEU A 778 11.50 -10.89 26.82
N LEU A 779 11.11 -10.36 27.99
CA LEU A 779 10.99 -11.14 29.23
C LEU A 779 9.95 -12.26 29.08
N GLN A 780 8.83 -11.98 28.42
CA GLN A 780 7.86 -13.02 28.03
C GLN A 780 8.49 -14.09 27.12
N ILE A 781 9.19 -13.68 26.06
CA ILE A 781 9.80 -14.61 25.08
C ILE A 781 10.85 -15.53 25.72
N ILE A 782 11.62 -15.06 26.70
CA ILE A 782 12.61 -15.89 27.43
C ILE A 782 12.02 -16.62 28.65
N GLY A 783 10.69 -16.61 28.82
CA GLY A 783 9.99 -17.38 29.85
C GLY A 783 10.14 -16.86 31.28
N VAL A 784 10.52 -15.59 31.48
CA VAL A 784 10.70 -14.97 32.81
C VAL A 784 9.84 -13.73 33.03
N GLY A 785 8.90 -13.45 32.13
CA GLY A 785 7.93 -12.37 32.24
C GLY A 785 6.51 -12.85 31.96
N PRO A 786 5.48 -12.15 32.46
CA PRO A 786 4.08 -12.44 32.16
C PRO A 786 3.76 -12.20 30.68
N ALA A 787 2.67 -12.79 30.19
CA ALA A 787 2.10 -12.42 28.90
C ALA A 787 1.70 -10.94 28.91
N VAL A 788 2.22 -10.15 27.96
CA VAL A 788 2.04 -8.69 27.91
C VAL A 788 1.30 -8.22 26.66
N TYR A 789 0.55 -7.14 26.81
CA TYR A 789 -0.17 -6.43 25.75
C TYR A 789 -0.01 -4.93 25.95
N PHE A 790 -0.12 -4.15 24.86
CA PHE A 790 0.10 -2.70 24.87
C PHE A 790 -1.15 -1.91 24.43
N PRO A 791 -2.28 -1.99 25.17
CA PRO A 791 -3.48 -1.23 24.84
C PRO A 791 -3.24 0.28 24.96
N PHE A 792 -3.99 1.07 24.20
CA PHE A 792 -3.88 2.53 24.16
C PHE A 792 -5.26 3.18 24.23
N SER A 793 -5.28 4.47 24.57
CA SER A 793 -6.51 5.24 24.69
C SER A 793 -7.01 5.70 23.31
N LYS A 794 -8.27 5.34 22.96
CA LYS A 794 -8.83 5.54 21.61
C LYS A 794 -8.77 7.00 21.11
N ASN A 795 -8.79 7.98 22.00
CA ASN A 795 -8.74 9.40 21.64
C ASN A 795 -7.39 10.07 22.00
N SER A 796 -6.35 9.27 22.31
CA SER A 796 -5.04 9.77 22.77
C SER A 796 -3.90 9.29 21.89
N THR A 797 -3.18 10.24 21.29
CA THR A 797 -1.92 10.02 20.59
C THR A 797 -0.69 10.03 21.52
N PHE A 798 -0.91 9.95 22.84
CA PHE A 798 0.14 10.10 23.86
C PHE A 798 0.18 8.98 24.92
N MET A 799 -0.93 8.26 25.13
CA MET A 799 -1.03 7.25 26.19
C MET A 799 -1.17 5.82 25.65
N VAL A 800 -0.07 5.08 25.76
CA VAL A 800 -0.04 3.61 25.77
C VAL A 800 -0.01 3.11 27.22
N TYR A 801 -0.56 1.93 27.45
CA TYR A 801 -0.55 1.24 28.74
C TYR A 801 0.19 -0.10 28.59
N ILE A 802 0.64 -0.65 29.71
CA ILE A 802 1.27 -1.96 29.80
C ILE A 802 0.30 -2.85 30.57
N LEU A 803 -0.28 -3.82 29.88
CA LEU A 803 -1.27 -4.79 30.39
C LEU A 803 -0.59 -6.16 30.50
N THR A 804 -0.32 -6.63 31.71
CA THR A 804 0.28 -7.94 31.98
C THR A 804 -0.73 -8.91 32.59
N HIS A 805 -0.72 -10.15 32.11
CA HIS A 805 -1.41 -11.27 32.74
C HIS A 805 -0.80 -11.55 34.13
N ALA A 806 -1.60 -12.05 35.08
CA ALA A 806 -1.08 -12.51 36.36
C ALA A 806 -0.13 -13.69 36.18
N VAL A 807 0.98 -13.70 36.93
CA VAL A 807 1.94 -14.81 36.90
C VAL A 807 1.37 -15.98 37.73
N ASP A 808 1.17 -17.12 37.08
CA ASP A 808 0.63 -18.32 37.74
C ASP A 808 1.54 -18.79 38.89
N GLY A 809 0.93 -19.00 40.06
CA GLY A 809 1.62 -19.46 41.26
C GLY A 809 2.64 -18.47 41.86
N LEU A 810 2.56 -17.18 41.54
CA LEU A 810 3.54 -16.18 41.96
C LEU A 810 3.76 -16.10 43.48
N VAL A 811 4.97 -16.41 43.93
CA VAL A 811 5.49 -16.10 45.26
C VAL A 811 6.48 -14.94 45.13
N LEU A 812 6.11 -13.77 45.64
CA LEU A 812 7.01 -12.60 45.72
C LEU A 812 8.30 -12.96 46.48
N ILE A 813 9.46 -12.42 46.08
CA ILE A 813 10.75 -12.83 46.65
C ILE A 813 10.84 -12.66 48.18
N LYS A 814 10.14 -11.67 48.76
CA LYS A 814 10.00 -11.48 50.22
C LYS A 814 9.25 -12.60 50.96
N ASN A 815 8.45 -13.38 50.23
CA ASN A 815 7.65 -14.51 50.74
C ASN A 815 8.29 -15.88 50.40
N VAL A 816 9.33 -15.93 49.56
CA VAL A 816 10.12 -17.15 49.35
C VAL A 816 10.95 -17.39 50.60
N HIS A 817 10.66 -18.45 51.36
CA HIS A 817 11.34 -18.74 52.63
C HIS A 817 12.55 -19.66 52.51
N ASP A 818 12.68 -20.40 51.40
CA ASP A 818 13.88 -21.21 51.11
C ASP A 818 15.06 -20.29 50.74
N CYS A 819 16.16 -20.41 51.48
CA CYS A 819 17.33 -19.56 51.29
C CYS A 819 18.12 -19.87 50.00
N VAL A 820 18.18 -21.12 49.57
CA VAL A 820 18.80 -21.54 48.31
C VAL A 820 17.95 -21.05 47.13
N LYS A 821 16.62 -21.10 47.27
CA LYS A 821 15.70 -20.60 46.25
C LYS A 821 15.74 -19.08 46.13
N GLN A 822 15.76 -18.37 47.26
CA GLN A 822 16.02 -16.93 47.29
C GLN A 822 17.34 -16.58 46.58
N ASN A 823 18.43 -17.31 46.87
CA ASN A 823 19.74 -17.10 46.22
C ASN A 823 19.62 -17.24 44.69
N GLN A 824 19.01 -18.34 44.21
CA GLN A 824 18.80 -18.57 42.78
C GLN A 824 18.03 -17.42 42.13
N ILE A 825 16.81 -17.12 42.62
CA ILE A 825 15.89 -16.17 41.98
C ILE A 825 16.47 -14.75 41.97
N VAL A 826 17.15 -14.33 43.05
CA VAL A 826 17.81 -13.01 43.13
C VAL A 826 19.02 -12.90 42.19
N VAL A 827 19.83 -13.95 42.04
CA VAL A 827 20.99 -13.94 41.13
C VAL A 827 20.57 -14.03 39.67
N GLU A 828 19.51 -14.79 39.35
CA GLU A 828 18.93 -14.78 38.00
C GLU A 828 18.39 -13.38 37.63
N ALA A 829 17.68 -12.73 38.56
CA ALA A 829 17.23 -11.35 38.38
C ALA A 829 18.39 -10.36 38.22
N HIS A 830 19.49 -10.56 38.95
CA HIS A 830 20.70 -9.75 38.84
C HIS A 830 21.37 -9.87 37.47
N ALA A 831 21.48 -11.09 36.92
CA ALA A 831 22.05 -11.31 35.59
C ALA A 831 21.26 -10.54 34.50
N LEU A 832 19.93 -10.64 34.51
CA LEU A 832 19.07 -9.91 33.56
C LEU A 832 19.12 -8.38 33.78
N ALA A 833 19.19 -7.91 35.02
CA ALA A 833 19.37 -6.50 35.33
C ALA A 833 20.67 -5.92 34.74
N LEU A 834 21.77 -6.68 34.77
CA LEU A 834 23.03 -6.27 34.15
C LEU A 834 22.95 -6.30 32.62
N VAL A 835 22.43 -7.38 32.04
CA VAL A 835 22.36 -7.59 30.57
C VAL A 835 21.44 -6.59 29.89
N LEU A 836 20.21 -6.43 30.41
CA LEU A 836 19.17 -5.57 29.83
C LEU A 836 19.25 -4.10 30.30
N ASN A 837 20.11 -3.80 31.28
CA ASN A 837 20.18 -2.51 31.98
C ASN A 837 18.81 -2.06 32.56
N ILE A 838 18.09 -3.01 33.16
CA ILE A 838 16.90 -2.73 33.97
C ILE A 838 17.26 -2.57 35.44
N LYS A 839 16.43 -1.81 36.15
CA LYS A 839 16.59 -1.38 37.54
C LYS A 839 15.25 -1.53 38.27
N ASP A 840 15.25 -1.25 39.58
CA ASP A 840 14.04 -1.24 40.42
C ASP A 840 13.41 -2.64 40.64
N LEU A 841 14.21 -3.69 40.49
CA LEU A 841 13.84 -5.06 40.90
C LEU A 841 13.90 -5.15 42.43
N HIS A 842 12.85 -4.68 43.10
CA HIS A 842 12.66 -4.85 44.54
C HIS A 842 11.70 -6.00 44.87
N ASP A 843 11.55 -6.25 46.17
CA ASP A 843 10.76 -7.29 46.86
C ASP A 843 9.33 -7.55 46.35
N ASP A 844 8.76 -6.63 45.56
CA ASP A 844 7.38 -6.62 45.07
C ASP A 844 7.27 -6.66 43.54
N ASN A 845 8.39 -6.63 42.81
CA ASN A 845 8.45 -6.48 41.35
C ASN A 845 8.95 -7.75 40.62
N PHE A 846 9.48 -8.72 41.37
CA PHE A 846 9.85 -10.04 40.89
C PHE A 846 9.66 -11.12 41.97
N GLY A 847 9.68 -12.38 41.55
CA GLY A 847 9.52 -13.54 42.43
C GLY A 847 9.71 -14.87 41.72
N GLU A 848 9.15 -15.91 42.32
CA GLU A 848 9.13 -17.29 41.83
C GLU A 848 7.74 -17.62 41.26
N ASN A 849 7.68 -18.28 40.10
CA ASN A 849 6.43 -18.76 39.50
C ASN A 849 6.10 -20.22 39.83
N SER A 850 4.93 -20.70 39.40
CA SER A 850 4.47 -22.10 39.51
C SER A 850 5.44 -23.16 38.97
N SER A 851 6.36 -22.77 38.07
CA SER A 851 7.41 -23.63 37.52
C SER A 851 8.75 -23.46 38.25
N HIS A 852 8.71 -23.00 39.51
CA HIS A 852 9.87 -22.76 40.37
C HIS A 852 10.97 -21.93 39.70
N SER A 853 10.59 -20.95 38.87
CA SER A 853 11.48 -20.16 38.02
C SER A 853 11.27 -18.66 38.23
N LEU A 854 12.27 -17.85 37.87
CA LEU A 854 12.21 -16.40 37.96
C LEU A 854 11.03 -15.83 37.15
N ALA A 855 10.25 -14.94 37.78
CA ALA A 855 9.30 -14.08 37.11
C ALA A 855 9.54 -12.61 37.49
N ILE A 856 9.87 -11.77 36.50
CA ILE A 856 9.95 -10.30 36.57
C ILE A 856 8.69 -9.73 35.92
N PHE A 857 7.98 -8.85 36.63
CA PHE A 857 6.72 -8.27 36.13
C PHE A 857 6.61 -6.75 36.35
N ASP A 858 7.56 -6.14 37.07
CA ASP A 858 7.83 -4.70 37.00
C ASP A 858 9.34 -4.42 37.04
N PHE A 859 9.77 -3.31 36.44
CA PHE A 859 11.16 -2.85 36.32
C PHE A 859 11.19 -1.45 35.69
N ILE A 860 12.28 -0.70 35.88
CA ILE A 860 12.58 0.56 35.17
C ILE A 860 13.75 0.36 34.20
N VAL A 861 13.64 0.80 32.95
CA VAL A 861 14.78 0.86 32.00
C VAL A 861 15.75 1.96 32.43
N GLY A 862 17.05 1.67 32.48
CA GLY A 862 18.06 2.63 32.91
C GLY A 862 18.25 3.81 31.95
N ASP A 863 18.20 5.03 32.50
CA ASP A 863 18.31 6.37 31.88
C ASP A 863 19.57 6.63 31.00
N ASN A 864 20.41 5.62 30.73
CA ASN A 864 21.64 5.77 29.96
C ASN A 864 21.38 5.73 28.44
N THR A 865 22.18 6.45 27.66
CA THR A 865 22.14 6.47 26.18
C THR A 865 22.91 5.31 25.53
N SER A 866 23.72 4.57 26.30
CA SER A 866 24.31 3.28 25.93
C SER A 866 24.27 2.34 27.14
N VAL A 867 24.07 1.05 26.88
CA VAL A 867 23.89 0.02 27.92
C VAL A 867 25.01 -1.01 28.02
N ILE A 868 26.08 -0.86 27.22
CA ILE A 868 27.26 -1.76 27.25
C ILE A 868 27.93 -1.71 28.63
N ARG A 869 28.31 -2.88 29.15
CA ARG A 869 29.10 -3.03 30.39
C ARG A 869 30.46 -3.68 30.13
N GLU A 870 31.50 -2.85 30.02
CA GLU A 870 32.89 -3.27 29.77
C GLU A 870 33.41 -4.38 30.72
N ASN A 871 32.96 -4.39 31.97
CA ASN A 871 33.38 -5.35 33.00
C ASN A 871 32.19 -6.20 33.52
N ILE A 872 31.23 -6.57 32.65
CA ILE A 872 29.96 -7.23 33.06
C ILE A 872 30.13 -8.45 33.97
N TYR A 873 31.18 -9.25 33.78
CA TYR A 873 31.50 -10.40 34.63
C TYR A 873 31.88 -9.99 36.07
N LYS A 874 32.75 -8.97 36.22
CA LYS A 874 33.11 -8.44 37.54
C LYS A 874 31.94 -7.71 38.19
N ASP A 875 31.07 -7.08 37.40
CA ASP A 875 29.80 -6.51 37.86
C ASP A 875 28.92 -7.61 38.46
N PHE A 876 28.69 -8.71 37.73
CA PHE A 876 27.86 -9.84 38.16
C PHE A 876 28.38 -10.51 39.43
N GLN A 877 29.69 -10.73 39.51
CA GLN A 877 30.32 -11.32 40.69
C GLN A 877 30.29 -10.38 41.91
N ASN A 878 30.69 -9.10 41.74
CA ASN A 878 31.09 -8.24 42.87
C ASN A 878 30.17 -7.04 43.15
N LYS A 879 29.30 -6.61 42.22
CA LYS A 879 28.34 -5.54 42.49
C LYS A 879 27.04 -6.15 43.02
N ASN A 880 26.51 -5.55 44.07
CA ASN A 880 25.29 -6.01 44.74
C ASN A 880 24.12 -5.01 44.58
N ASN A 881 24.22 -4.07 43.63
CA ASN A 881 23.30 -2.94 43.51
C ASN A 881 22.42 -3.07 42.24
N ILE A 882 21.13 -3.43 42.39
CA ILE A 882 20.12 -3.44 41.29
C ILE A 882 19.31 -2.10 41.25
N LYS A 883 19.80 -1.08 41.94
CA LYS A 883 18.94 -0.05 42.57
C LYS A 883 18.96 1.35 41.95
N ARG A 884 17.80 2.00 42.05
CA ARG A 884 17.65 3.47 42.12
C ARG A 884 17.21 3.94 43.53
N PHE A 885 16.60 3.05 44.32
CA PHE A 885 16.16 3.27 45.71
C PHE A 885 16.49 2.05 46.59
N ASP A 886 16.54 2.22 47.91
CA ASP A 886 17.14 1.25 48.81
C ASP A 886 16.15 0.24 49.44
N THR A 887 16.16 -0.99 48.94
CA THR A 887 15.46 -2.15 49.52
C THR A 887 16.44 -3.15 50.14
N ALA A 888 16.48 -3.21 51.48
CA ALA A 888 17.55 -3.89 52.21
C ALA A 888 17.66 -5.41 51.93
N ASN A 889 16.54 -6.08 51.65
CA ASN A 889 16.45 -7.53 51.51
C ASN A 889 17.23 -8.06 50.30
N VAL A 890 16.88 -7.62 49.07
CA VAL A 890 17.53 -8.08 47.82
C VAL A 890 19.06 -7.86 47.85
N ASP A 891 19.51 -6.70 48.33
CA ASP A 891 20.96 -6.45 48.51
C ASP A 891 21.59 -7.35 49.57
N SER A 892 20.89 -7.68 50.66
CA SER A 892 21.40 -8.60 51.68
C SER A 892 21.56 -10.02 51.12
N ILE A 893 20.68 -10.45 50.21
CA ILE A 893 20.80 -11.73 49.50
C ILE A 893 22.00 -11.67 48.55
N LEU A 894 22.13 -10.62 47.72
CA LEU A 894 23.30 -10.46 46.84
C LEU A 894 24.65 -10.37 47.59
N LYS A 895 24.64 -9.89 48.84
CA LYS A 895 25.81 -9.83 49.74
C LYS A 895 26.09 -11.16 50.45
N ARG A 896 25.12 -12.06 50.62
CA ARG A 896 25.30 -13.37 51.28
C ARG A 896 25.73 -14.49 50.32
N VAL A 897 25.31 -14.39 49.05
CA VAL A 897 25.71 -15.32 47.98
C VAL A 897 27.19 -15.09 47.62
N SER A 898 28.01 -16.15 47.60
CA SER A 898 29.42 -16.03 47.24
C SER A 898 29.60 -15.71 45.74
N GLY A 899 30.75 -15.14 45.37
CA GLY A 899 31.05 -14.89 43.95
C GLY A 899 31.06 -16.17 43.10
N GLU A 900 31.40 -17.31 43.71
CA GLU A 900 31.43 -18.64 43.09
C GLU A 900 30.01 -19.22 42.93
N GLU A 901 29.16 -19.09 43.95
CA GLU A 901 27.74 -19.48 43.90
C GLU A 901 26.99 -18.66 42.84
N LYS A 902 27.29 -17.36 42.70
CA LYS A 902 26.76 -16.53 41.60
C LYS A 902 27.16 -17.09 40.23
N ILE A 903 28.42 -17.47 40.04
CA ILE A 903 28.93 -18.05 38.79
C ILE A 903 28.20 -19.37 38.48
N GLU A 904 27.99 -20.24 39.46
CA GLU A 904 27.28 -21.51 39.27
C GLU A 904 25.80 -21.33 38.92
N ILE A 905 25.12 -20.35 39.53
CA ILE A 905 23.73 -19.99 39.15
C ILE A 905 23.72 -19.40 37.73
N GLY A 906 24.66 -18.50 37.40
CA GLY A 906 24.80 -17.88 36.08
C GLY A 906 24.98 -18.90 34.95
N LYS A 907 25.87 -19.87 35.14
CA LYS A 907 26.08 -21.02 34.24
C LYS A 907 24.80 -21.81 33.97
N ARG A 908 23.94 -21.97 34.98
CA ARG A 908 22.68 -22.73 34.88
C ARG A 908 21.52 -21.95 34.26
N CYS A 909 21.46 -20.62 34.39
CA CYS A 909 20.32 -19.83 33.92
C CYS A 909 20.50 -19.25 32.50
N LEU A 910 21.71 -18.83 32.11
CA LEU A 910 21.93 -18.11 30.85
C LEU A 910 21.54 -18.90 29.60
N SER A 911 21.74 -20.22 29.61
CA SER A 911 21.35 -21.13 28.52
C SER A 911 19.84 -21.14 28.25
N ARG A 912 19.01 -20.92 29.29
CA ARG A 912 17.54 -20.79 29.16
C ARG A 912 17.13 -19.53 28.40
N TRP A 913 18.01 -18.53 28.33
CA TRP A 913 17.74 -17.23 27.70
C TRP A 913 18.48 -17.04 26.37
N SER A 914 18.89 -18.14 25.73
CA SER A 914 19.60 -18.15 24.44
C SER A 914 18.93 -17.35 23.31
N ALA A 915 17.61 -17.17 23.36
CA ALA A 915 16.87 -16.31 22.45
C ALA A 915 17.34 -14.83 22.48
N ILE A 916 17.95 -14.33 23.57
CA ILE A 916 18.58 -13.00 23.61
C ILE A 916 19.64 -12.85 22.52
N ALA A 917 20.43 -13.90 22.25
CA ALA A 917 21.46 -13.84 21.20
C ALA A 917 20.86 -13.60 19.80
N ASN A 918 19.64 -14.06 19.55
CA ASN A 918 18.98 -14.02 18.24
C ASN A 918 17.90 -12.94 18.10
N VAL A 919 17.56 -12.20 19.18
CA VAL A 919 16.50 -11.18 19.15
C VAL A 919 16.77 -10.05 18.14
N THR A 920 15.69 -9.55 17.55
CA THR A 920 15.58 -8.43 16.60
C THR A 920 14.38 -7.55 16.98
N ASP A 921 14.21 -6.37 16.38
CA ASP A 921 13.09 -5.47 16.70
C ASP A 921 11.72 -5.99 16.23
N HIS A 922 11.70 -6.97 15.32
CA HIS A 922 10.51 -7.73 14.93
C HIS A 922 9.62 -8.21 16.08
N ILE A 923 10.16 -8.49 17.28
CA ILE A 923 9.34 -8.98 18.41
C ILE A 923 8.25 -7.99 18.88
N ILE A 924 8.37 -6.70 18.51
CA ILE A 924 7.36 -5.66 18.76
C ILE A 924 6.96 -4.89 17.48
N ALA A 925 7.20 -5.47 16.29
CA ALA A 925 7.00 -4.74 15.04
C ALA A 925 5.52 -4.40 14.79
N ASP A 926 4.62 -5.34 15.05
CA ASP A 926 3.18 -5.17 14.84
C ASP A 926 2.61 -4.13 15.79
N GLU A 927 2.94 -4.17 17.08
CA GLU A 927 2.49 -3.15 18.04
C GLU A 927 3.12 -1.78 17.73
N LYS A 928 4.39 -1.75 17.31
CA LYS A 928 5.06 -0.51 16.85
C LYS A 928 4.38 0.07 15.61
N ALA A 929 3.86 -0.76 14.71
CA ALA A 929 3.08 -0.33 13.54
C ALA A 929 1.70 0.20 13.96
N VAL A 930 0.93 -0.57 14.75
CA VAL A 930 -0.41 -0.19 15.23
C VAL A 930 -0.38 1.11 16.03
N LEU A 931 0.56 1.25 16.97
CA LEU A 931 0.73 2.47 17.76
C LEU A 931 1.09 3.67 16.87
N ARG A 932 1.91 3.48 15.82
CA ARG A 932 2.22 4.54 14.84
C ARG A 932 1.02 4.92 13.96
N SER A 933 0.22 3.95 13.49
CA SER A 933 -1.02 4.26 12.75
C SER A 933 -2.06 4.99 13.61
N HIS A 934 -2.03 4.78 14.93
CA HIS A 934 -2.80 5.55 15.91
C HIS A 934 -2.18 6.92 16.24
N GLY A 935 -1.09 7.31 15.57
CA GLY A 935 -0.41 8.59 15.77
C GLY A 935 0.40 8.70 17.06
N ILE A 936 0.72 7.59 17.75
CA ILE A 936 1.58 7.61 18.94
C ILE A 936 3.05 7.74 18.53
N GLU A 937 3.66 8.86 18.93
CA GLU A 937 5.09 9.11 18.75
C GLU A 937 5.90 8.58 19.93
N PHE A 938 6.96 7.81 19.65
CA PHE A 938 7.96 7.36 20.64
C PHE A 938 9.06 8.41 20.85
N ASP A 939 9.84 8.28 21.92
CA ASP A 939 10.99 9.16 22.17
C ASP A 939 12.00 9.10 21.02
N THR A 940 12.52 10.26 20.60
CA THR A 940 13.44 10.37 19.46
C THR A 940 14.76 9.65 19.68
N GLU A 941 15.22 9.48 20.93
CA GLU A 941 16.44 8.72 21.23
C GLU A 941 16.23 7.20 21.22
N THR A 942 14.97 6.71 21.23
CA THR A 942 14.68 5.27 21.35
C THR A 942 13.69 4.71 20.31
N ALA A 943 13.16 5.56 19.42
CA ALA A 943 12.29 5.17 18.30
C ALA A 943 12.96 4.20 17.30
N ASP A 944 14.30 4.27 17.17
CA ASP A 944 15.11 3.15 16.70
C ASP A 944 15.74 2.42 17.89
N ILE A 945 15.40 1.16 18.02
CA ILE A 945 15.82 0.29 19.12
C ILE A 945 16.99 -0.62 18.73
N ASN A 946 17.40 -0.64 17.45
CA ASN A 946 18.43 -1.55 16.95
C ASN A 946 19.79 -1.33 17.62
N LYS A 947 20.10 -0.09 18.04
CA LYS A 947 21.24 0.20 18.91
C LYS A 947 21.14 -0.56 20.24
N TYR A 948 20.04 -0.40 20.98
CA TYR A 948 19.82 -1.05 22.28
C TYR A 948 19.86 -2.59 22.14
N ILE A 949 19.25 -3.14 21.10
CA ILE A 949 19.30 -4.58 20.78
C ILE A 949 20.74 -5.07 20.60
N LYS A 950 21.56 -4.34 19.83
CA LYS A 950 22.99 -4.67 19.62
C LYS A 950 23.76 -4.64 20.94
N GLU A 951 23.48 -3.67 21.82
CA GLU A 951 24.17 -3.51 23.09
C GLU A 951 23.77 -4.58 24.13
N ILE A 952 22.49 -4.96 24.25
CA ILE A 952 22.09 -6.07 25.14
C ILE A 952 22.59 -7.43 24.64
N LYS A 953 22.68 -7.64 23.31
CA LYS A 953 23.29 -8.84 22.71
C LYS A 953 24.78 -8.92 23.03
N ALA A 954 25.50 -7.80 22.96
CA ALA A 954 26.90 -7.73 23.38
C ALA A 954 27.08 -8.03 24.87
N ASN A 955 26.25 -7.44 25.75
CA ASN A 955 26.26 -7.74 27.18
C ASN A 955 26.02 -9.24 27.47
N TYR A 956 25.00 -9.83 26.83
CA TYR A 956 24.66 -11.25 27.00
C TYR A 956 25.81 -12.16 26.55
N ALA A 957 26.38 -11.90 25.37
CA ALA A 957 27.52 -12.67 24.85
C ALA A 957 28.74 -12.60 25.78
N SER A 958 29.16 -11.39 26.18
CA SER A 958 30.31 -11.18 27.08
C SER A 958 30.12 -11.83 28.45
N LEU A 959 28.89 -11.86 28.98
CA LEU A 959 28.60 -12.53 30.25
C LEU A 959 28.61 -14.06 30.09
N CYS A 960 28.07 -14.61 29.00
CA CYS A 960 28.13 -16.04 28.69
C CYS A 960 29.56 -16.53 28.49
N GLU A 961 30.37 -15.83 27.69
CA GLU A 961 31.77 -16.17 27.44
C GLU A 961 32.58 -16.19 28.74
N ALA A 962 32.47 -15.15 29.56
CA ALA A 962 33.19 -15.07 30.83
C ALA A 962 32.78 -16.16 31.84
N LEU A 963 31.52 -16.60 31.82
CA LEU A 963 31.00 -17.71 32.65
C LEU A 963 31.19 -19.11 32.03
N LEU A 964 31.70 -19.21 30.80
CA LEU A 964 32.18 -20.48 30.24
C LEU A 964 33.69 -20.66 30.52
N ASN A 965 34.44 -19.56 30.57
CA ASN A 965 35.88 -19.55 30.80
C ASN A 965 36.32 -19.57 32.28
N ASN A 966 35.37 -19.42 33.22
CA ASN A 966 35.56 -19.49 34.68
C ASN A 966 34.43 -20.29 35.31
#